data_AF-A0A6C0F1L9-F1
#
_entry.id   AF-A0A6C0F1L9-F1
#
_cell.length_a   1.000
_cell.length_b   1.000
_cell.length_c   1.000
_cell.angle_alpha   90.00
_cell.angle_beta   90.00
_cell.angle_gamma   90.00
#
_symmetry.space_group_name_H-M   'P 1'
#
loop_
_entity.id
_entity.type
_entity.pdbx_description
1 polymer ?
#
loop_
_entity_poly.entity_id
_entity_poly.type
_entity_poly.pdbx_seq_one_letter_code
_entity_poly.pdbx_strand_id
1 'polypeptide(L)'
;MSNSSGWETMTNSSSASSKKSSSSSSASSSSSSSSSASSSASIGTPIDERIKRTTDLLKSDVQVKFDSECLKKRSNWSKVKKEHNLVDYGSDPSIILGDIETHSPKLNVLLKKIESLDESDMKEHGTKFKHLIFTDLKSNSYGVKLIASALIATGMTLGYTAEPIASGKKKFKKIQMTTEDELRKTKGNNFYLMSSVTVFDQPISVATKKDILARFNERPNNVYGENARIMVMDSGFKEGIDLFDIKYIHIFEPQSTAADQKQVIGRGTRTCGQKGLQFHPTMGWPLYVFIYDMFIPQELRGLMGNAETAFQLYLKSMNLDLRLFAFTGELERATILGSVDHDLNDNIHNFSISGGAKKQKVVIHDELSPFVVRDDMPVELAFAMAANLAGMSKKSERMTHSELKKYVNENFSDYKWEEAKMENLCAPKTGGYVYGGSSVITLTPTQDFLKHYFVPSNPVKGMLLWHSTGSGKTCSAIAAASNQFESEGYTILWVTRTTLKNDIWKNMFDQVCHEVIRTKLTANEIAMPSEQPKRMKLLSSSWRIRPMSYKQFSNLVSKRNQYYDTLVKLNGAADPLRKTLIIIDEAHKLYGSSDLSTIERPDMDALHKSLMNSYAVSGRNSVRLLLMTATPITTNPMEMVQLINLCKPMGEQMPIHFDDFTNKYLEPDSGKFSAPGQKQYLDDVAGYVSYLNREKDARQFSQPIIHHVNVPLVKMDDVNAFDKRALREIVKSDIMDLKKQMDDSNMALKGELGDLDVNKFKVLQKTCKQYESIPSMEKECNKIAKKNMREIVSEAKEEVKRIKDEIKEMRGSISAKKLFKKENLAKILATIEANPEQYERFKQGTYYNMKTKCGKTITTVSELIKEHPSIEPFVYAIEEQDQKIKEMENMLKTSEESFKNKLAELKRMLKTDLRDIERNVVKLVIKDTQKQARTVKRENEKTFAEQVKIVNKTRKSMEKQKKKRIRSLATELKGQLKNENKEKKEIEQAEKKLRKQLRAEDKYVDEIKHDLLKGLVDKHTVTMQQQLEDVKVSIEKKLADKKEKKDRKENEKKTRKAHKEAEKSAKAEAKAELNRTKKAAKTAEKANKMEAKAELNRTKKAAKDADKANKMADKASKIAEKAADKAAKAADKAAKAAEKAAKAASKKTRKQQK
;
A
#
# COMPACT_ATOMS: atom_id res chain seq x y z
N MET A 1 34.78 -34.41 4.29
CA MET A 1 34.94 -35.58 3.39
C MET A 1 34.41 -35.21 2.01
N SER A 2 34.81 -35.94 0.98
CA SER A 2 34.43 -35.78 -0.43
C SER A 2 32.94 -36.17 -0.68
N ASN A 3 32.30 -35.92 -1.84
CA ASN A 3 32.81 -35.56 -3.17
C ASN A 3 31.76 -34.84 -4.06
N SER A 4 32.19 -34.22 -5.18
CA SER A 4 31.52 -34.07 -6.51
C SER A 4 29.99 -33.79 -6.66
N SER A 5 29.49 -33.02 -7.65
CA SER A 5 30.10 -32.20 -8.72
C SER A 5 29.05 -31.47 -9.61
N GLY A 6 29.37 -30.24 -10.04
CA GLY A 6 29.01 -29.66 -11.36
C GLY A 6 27.55 -29.18 -11.60
N TRP A 7 27.30 -28.27 -12.56
CA TRP A 7 28.21 -27.50 -13.45
C TRP A 7 27.59 -26.11 -13.75
N GLU A 8 28.41 -25.13 -14.14
CA GLU A 8 27.96 -23.82 -14.62
C GLU A 8 27.74 -23.82 -16.15
N THR A 9 26.91 -22.90 -16.66
CA THR A 9 27.38 -21.91 -17.67
C THR A 9 26.34 -20.82 -17.95
N MET A 10 26.84 -19.60 -18.18
CA MET A 10 26.10 -18.49 -18.81
C MET A 10 26.29 -18.54 -20.34
N THR A 11 25.49 -17.77 -21.08
CA THR A 11 26.07 -16.88 -22.12
C THR A 11 25.20 -15.65 -22.36
N ASN A 12 25.85 -14.49 -22.51
CA ASN A 12 25.28 -13.31 -23.16
C ASN A 12 25.38 -13.44 -24.69
N SER A 13 24.56 -12.69 -25.42
CA SER A 13 24.96 -12.15 -26.73
C SER A 13 24.34 -10.77 -26.95
N SER A 14 25.12 -9.80 -27.41
CA SER A 14 24.69 -8.41 -27.60
C SER A 14 25.31 -7.80 -28.86
N SER A 15 24.54 -7.01 -29.61
CA SER A 15 25.02 -6.18 -30.73
C SER A 15 23.91 -5.29 -31.31
N ALA A 16 24.14 -4.17 -32.01
CA ALA A 16 25.06 -3.03 -31.80
C ALA A 16 24.93 -2.02 -32.98
N SER A 17 25.03 -0.71 -32.70
CA SER A 17 25.24 0.37 -33.71
C SER A 17 24.03 0.61 -34.67
N SER A 18 23.91 1.66 -35.51
CA SER A 18 24.36 3.10 -35.52
C SER A 18 23.67 3.81 -36.75
N LYS A 19 23.94 5.03 -37.27
CA LYS A 19 24.97 6.09 -37.08
C LYS A 19 24.53 7.44 -37.75
N LYS A 20 24.36 8.55 -36.99
CA LYS A 20 24.39 9.97 -37.48
C LYS A 20 23.35 10.42 -38.56
N SER A 21 23.28 11.70 -39.02
CA SER A 21 23.08 13.00 -38.33
C SER A 21 23.04 14.19 -39.34
N SER A 22 22.08 15.14 -39.25
CA SER A 22 22.19 16.48 -39.90
C SER A 22 21.22 17.54 -39.34
N SER A 23 21.65 18.81 -39.33
CA SER A 23 20.94 20.04 -38.91
C SER A 23 20.10 20.67 -40.08
N SER A 24 19.30 21.74 -39.96
CA SER A 24 19.45 22.96 -39.13
C SER A 24 18.20 23.87 -38.99
N SER A 25 18.30 24.82 -38.03
CA SER A 25 17.81 26.23 -38.09
C SER A 25 16.31 26.60 -38.24
N SER A 26 15.70 26.94 -37.10
CA SER A 26 14.96 28.19 -36.79
C SER A 26 13.87 28.78 -37.72
N ALA A 27 12.65 28.91 -37.17
CA ALA A 27 11.90 30.19 -37.10
C ALA A 27 10.77 30.10 -36.05
N SER A 28 10.27 31.23 -35.55
CA SER A 28 9.22 31.31 -34.51
C SER A 28 7.85 31.71 -35.07
N SER A 29 6.78 31.02 -34.68
CA SER A 29 5.41 31.53 -34.80
C SER A 29 4.52 31.05 -33.65
N SER A 30 3.71 31.97 -33.11
CA SER A 30 2.78 31.68 -32.02
C SER A 30 1.43 31.21 -32.55
N SER A 31 0.94 30.05 -32.10
CA SER A 31 -0.46 29.66 -32.28
C SER A 31 -0.98 28.85 -31.09
N SER A 32 -2.06 29.32 -30.48
CA SER A 32 -2.76 28.62 -29.41
C SER A 32 -3.44 27.34 -29.91
N SER A 33 -3.21 26.20 -29.27
CA SER A 33 -4.04 25.01 -29.45
C SER A 33 -4.35 24.33 -28.10
N SER A 34 -5.63 24.24 -27.78
CA SER A 34 -6.12 23.57 -26.57
C SER A 34 -6.21 22.06 -26.80
N SER A 35 -5.19 21.30 -26.39
CA SER A 35 -5.20 19.83 -26.50
C SER A 35 -6.10 19.20 -25.44
N SER A 36 -7.33 18.85 -25.84
CA SER A 36 -8.24 18.07 -25.00
C SER A 36 -7.72 16.65 -24.79
N ALA A 37 -7.44 16.28 -23.54
CA ALA A 37 -7.09 14.91 -23.15
C ALA A 37 -8.33 13.99 -23.17
N SER A 38 -8.82 13.69 -24.37
CA SER A 38 -9.92 12.75 -24.61
C SER A 38 -9.40 11.38 -25.03
N SER A 39 -9.89 10.33 -24.36
CA SER A 39 -9.95 8.95 -24.84
C SER A 39 -8.68 8.35 -25.47
N SER A 40 -7.82 7.74 -24.65
CA SER A 40 -7.03 6.57 -25.06
C SER A 40 -7.95 5.35 -25.24
N ALA A 41 -8.76 5.37 -26.30
CA ALA A 41 -9.59 4.24 -26.66
C ALA A 41 -8.71 3.03 -27.01
N SER A 42 -8.91 1.90 -26.32
CA SER A 42 -8.23 0.64 -26.66
C SER A 42 -8.82 0.03 -27.93
N ILE A 43 -8.28 0.45 -29.08
CA ILE A 43 -8.51 -0.16 -30.39
C ILE A 43 -8.14 -1.64 -30.26
N GLY A 44 -9.15 -2.51 -30.22
CA GLY A 44 -8.99 -3.96 -30.06
C GLY A 44 -9.99 -4.62 -29.09
N THR A 45 -10.49 -3.93 -28.06
CA THR A 45 -11.46 -4.54 -27.12
C THR A 45 -12.84 -4.72 -27.76
N PRO A 46 -13.46 -5.92 -27.76
CA PRO A 46 -14.82 -6.12 -28.23
C PRO A 46 -15.84 -5.31 -27.43
N ILE A 47 -16.86 -4.78 -28.12
CA ILE A 47 -17.93 -3.98 -27.48
C ILE A 47 -18.72 -4.77 -26.42
N ASP A 48 -18.84 -6.09 -26.57
CA ASP A 48 -19.41 -6.96 -25.54
C ASP A 48 -18.62 -6.92 -24.22
N GLU A 49 -17.28 -6.84 -24.27
CA GLU A 49 -16.45 -6.70 -23.06
C GLU A 49 -16.56 -5.32 -22.41
N ARG A 50 -16.68 -4.26 -23.23
CA ARG A 50 -16.84 -2.88 -22.72
C ARG A 50 -18.16 -2.75 -21.96
N ILE A 51 -19.27 -3.17 -22.56
CA ILE A 51 -20.59 -3.20 -21.92
C ILE A 51 -20.57 -4.05 -20.64
N LYS A 52 -19.86 -5.19 -20.65
CA LYS A 52 -19.68 -6.07 -19.49
C LYS A 52 -18.95 -5.33 -18.35
N ARG A 53 -17.77 -4.75 -18.61
CA ARG A 53 -17.00 -3.93 -17.65
C ARG A 53 -17.83 -2.75 -17.10
N THR A 54 -18.48 -1.96 -17.97
CA THR A 54 -19.32 -0.81 -17.57
C THR A 54 -20.53 -1.24 -16.73
N THR A 55 -21.09 -2.43 -16.98
CA THR A 55 -22.20 -3.00 -16.21
C THR A 55 -21.75 -3.57 -14.86
N ASP A 56 -20.59 -4.21 -14.82
CA ASP A 56 -20.03 -4.78 -13.59
C ASP A 56 -19.58 -3.66 -12.62
N LEU A 57 -18.93 -2.60 -13.11
CA LEU A 57 -18.65 -1.38 -12.33
C LEU A 57 -19.90 -0.72 -11.70
N LEU A 58 -21.09 -0.99 -12.23
CA LEU A 58 -22.37 -0.51 -11.70
C LEU A 58 -23.11 -1.52 -10.80
N LYS A 59 -22.57 -2.74 -10.58
CA LYS A 59 -23.26 -3.85 -9.89
C LYS A 59 -22.40 -4.76 -9.01
N SER A 60 -21.09 -4.84 -9.22
CA SER A 60 -20.23 -5.87 -8.62
C SER A 60 -19.32 -5.39 -7.49
N ASP A 61 -19.32 -4.09 -7.18
CA ASP A 61 -18.63 -3.55 -6.01
C ASP A 61 -19.54 -3.56 -4.77
N VAL A 62 -19.75 -4.76 -4.24
CA VAL A 62 -20.31 -4.96 -2.89
C VAL A 62 -19.19 -4.66 -1.89
N GLN A 63 -18.79 -3.38 -1.81
CA GLN A 63 -17.74 -2.95 -0.90
C GLN A 63 -18.18 -3.18 0.55
N VAL A 64 -17.53 -4.15 1.18
CA VAL A 64 -17.68 -4.42 2.62
C VAL A 64 -16.71 -3.48 3.33
N LYS A 65 -17.23 -2.34 3.82
CA LYS A 65 -16.46 -1.38 4.61
C LYS A 65 -16.27 -1.95 6.01
N PHE A 66 -15.02 -2.25 6.37
CA PHE A 66 -14.69 -2.77 7.69
C PHE A 66 -14.43 -1.65 8.70
N ASP A 67 -14.91 -1.84 9.91
CA ASP A 67 -14.65 -0.98 11.07
C ASP A 67 -13.28 -1.30 11.69
N SER A 68 -12.37 -0.32 11.68
CA SER A 68 -10.96 -0.51 12.03
C SER A 68 -10.73 -0.84 13.51
N GLU A 69 -11.51 -0.25 14.42
CA GLU A 69 -11.40 -0.54 15.86
C GLU A 69 -11.99 -1.91 16.20
N CYS A 70 -13.09 -2.30 15.54
CA CYS A 70 -13.66 -3.64 15.61
C CYS A 70 -12.66 -4.69 15.10
N LEU A 71 -12.03 -4.46 13.94
CA LEU A 71 -11.00 -5.36 13.40
C LEU A 71 -9.85 -5.54 14.39
N LYS A 72 -9.32 -4.45 14.95
CA LYS A 72 -8.19 -4.49 15.89
C LYS A 72 -8.51 -5.33 17.13
N LYS A 73 -9.68 -5.10 17.75
CA LYS A 73 -10.15 -5.86 18.92
C LYS A 73 -10.40 -7.33 18.58
N ARG A 74 -11.11 -7.61 17.48
CA ARG A 74 -11.52 -8.98 17.11
C ARG A 74 -10.41 -9.81 16.47
N SER A 75 -9.35 -9.20 15.98
CA SER A 75 -8.11 -9.89 15.61
C SER A 75 -7.48 -10.60 16.82
N ASN A 76 -7.61 -10.02 18.02
CA ASN A 76 -7.04 -10.58 19.24
C ASN A 76 -7.99 -11.56 19.95
N TRP A 77 -9.30 -11.30 19.96
CA TRP A 77 -10.30 -12.26 20.46
C TRP A 77 -11.68 -12.03 19.84
N SER A 78 -12.33 -13.10 19.38
CA SER A 78 -13.57 -13.02 18.62
C SER A 78 -14.78 -12.48 19.40
N LYS A 79 -15.02 -12.99 20.61
CA LYS A 79 -16.20 -12.75 21.47
C LYS A 79 -15.84 -13.02 22.94
N VAL A 80 -15.81 -11.97 23.76
CA VAL A 80 -15.43 -12.08 25.17
C VAL A 80 -16.63 -12.46 26.05
N LYS A 81 -16.43 -13.45 26.92
CA LYS A 81 -17.31 -13.84 28.03
C LYS A 81 -16.67 -13.35 29.36
N LYS A 82 -17.38 -13.28 30.49
CA LYS A 82 -16.73 -12.85 31.76
C LYS A 82 -15.72 -13.90 32.23
N GLU A 83 -16.07 -15.15 31.98
CA GLU A 83 -15.40 -16.39 32.32
C GLU A 83 -14.01 -16.52 31.64
N HIS A 84 -13.73 -15.68 30.63
CA HIS A 84 -12.42 -15.54 29.98
C HIS A 84 -11.42 -14.68 30.75
N ASN A 85 -11.83 -14.02 31.84
CA ASN A 85 -10.98 -13.15 32.65
C ASN A 85 -10.70 -13.79 34.02
N LEU A 86 -9.80 -14.77 34.01
CA LEU A 86 -9.34 -15.48 35.20
C LEU A 86 -8.66 -14.52 36.20
N VAL A 87 -8.03 -13.45 35.71
CA VAL A 87 -7.33 -12.46 36.56
C VAL A 87 -8.28 -11.73 37.51
N ASP A 88 -9.44 -11.23 37.06
CA ASP A 88 -10.37 -10.51 37.94
C ASP A 88 -11.50 -11.39 38.51
N TYR A 89 -11.70 -12.64 38.06
CA TYR A 89 -12.88 -13.45 38.43
C TYR A 89 -12.61 -14.89 38.88
N GLY A 90 -11.41 -15.47 38.66
CA GLY A 90 -11.09 -16.82 39.15
C GLY A 90 -12.03 -17.93 38.65
N SER A 91 -12.52 -17.82 37.41
CA SER A 91 -13.37 -18.81 36.73
C SER A 91 -12.66 -20.13 36.45
N ASP A 92 -13.40 -21.13 35.92
CA ASP A 92 -12.82 -22.40 35.46
C ASP A 92 -11.84 -22.19 34.26
N PRO A 93 -10.56 -22.59 34.38
CA PRO A 93 -9.59 -22.54 33.29
C PRO A 93 -10.01 -23.32 32.02
N SER A 94 -10.79 -24.38 32.17
CA SER A 94 -11.21 -25.26 31.06
C SER A 94 -12.00 -24.49 30.00
N ILE A 95 -12.77 -23.49 30.42
CA ILE A 95 -13.59 -22.64 29.54
C ILE A 95 -12.72 -21.86 28.55
N ILE A 96 -11.65 -21.20 29.04
CA ILE A 96 -10.77 -20.43 28.15
C ILE A 96 -9.91 -21.33 27.29
N LEU A 97 -9.42 -22.47 27.80
CA LEU A 97 -8.65 -23.46 27.02
C LEU A 97 -9.47 -24.01 25.84
N GLY A 98 -10.74 -24.38 26.07
CA GLY A 98 -11.64 -24.87 25.03
C GLY A 98 -12.04 -23.81 23.99
N ASP A 99 -12.08 -22.53 24.38
CA ASP A 99 -12.40 -21.41 23.48
C ASP A 99 -11.19 -20.87 22.70
N ILE A 100 -9.95 -20.95 23.24
CA ILE A 100 -8.73 -20.33 22.68
C ILE A 100 -8.54 -20.67 21.19
N GLU A 101 -8.65 -21.95 20.79
CA GLU A 101 -8.39 -22.36 19.41
C GLU A 101 -9.27 -21.64 18.39
N THR A 102 -10.54 -21.39 18.71
CA THR A 102 -11.52 -20.80 17.79
C THR A 102 -11.67 -19.29 17.96
N HIS A 103 -11.55 -18.80 19.19
CA HIS A 103 -11.70 -17.39 19.54
C HIS A 103 -10.43 -16.56 19.34
N SER A 104 -9.24 -17.19 19.37
CA SER A 104 -7.97 -16.56 19.01
C SER A 104 -6.91 -17.58 18.56
N PRO A 105 -6.91 -17.95 17.26
CA PRO A 105 -5.87 -18.79 16.68
C PRO A 105 -4.45 -18.26 16.96
N LYS A 106 -4.26 -16.93 16.99
CA LYS A 106 -2.97 -16.31 17.37
C LYS A 106 -2.53 -16.67 18.78
N LEU A 107 -3.44 -16.69 19.76
CA LEU A 107 -3.08 -16.97 21.15
C LEU A 107 -2.70 -18.44 21.34
N ASN A 108 -3.41 -19.35 20.67
CA ASN A 108 -3.06 -20.77 20.60
C ASN A 108 -1.62 -20.97 20.04
N VAL A 109 -1.29 -20.32 18.93
CA VAL A 109 0.05 -20.40 18.32
C VAL A 109 1.12 -19.67 19.15
N LEU A 110 0.78 -18.60 19.88
CA LEU A 110 1.70 -17.93 20.78
C LEU A 110 2.11 -18.83 21.95
N LEU A 111 1.15 -19.48 22.61
CA LEU A 111 1.41 -20.41 23.73
C LEU A 111 2.28 -21.59 23.25
N LYS A 112 1.87 -22.26 22.18
CA LYS A 112 2.64 -23.35 21.56
C LYS A 112 4.03 -22.94 21.08
N LYS A 113 4.21 -21.67 20.71
CA LYS A 113 5.55 -21.17 20.34
C LYS A 113 6.42 -20.92 21.56
N ILE A 114 5.87 -20.55 22.72
CA ILE A 114 6.61 -20.47 23.98
C ILE A 114 7.01 -21.89 24.44
N GLU A 115 6.11 -22.86 24.38
CA GLU A 115 6.38 -24.28 24.66
C GLU A 115 7.53 -24.82 23.77
N SER A 116 7.46 -24.62 22.46
CA SER A 116 8.51 -25.01 21.50
C SER A 116 9.86 -24.31 21.74
N LEU A 117 9.87 -23.11 22.33
CA LEU A 117 11.11 -22.40 22.69
C LEU A 117 11.69 -22.94 24.01
N ASP A 118 10.84 -23.15 25.02
CA ASP A 118 11.21 -23.82 26.28
C ASP A 118 11.89 -25.17 26.02
N GLU A 119 11.32 -26.00 25.13
CA GLU A 119 11.88 -27.31 24.77
C GLU A 119 13.25 -27.20 24.10
N SER A 120 13.43 -26.22 23.19
CA SER A 120 14.70 -25.96 22.52
C SER A 120 15.75 -25.45 23.51
N ASP A 121 15.38 -24.51 24.38
CA ASP A 121 16.27 -23.90 25.37
C ASP A 121 16.71 -24.88 26.45
N MET A 122 15.80 -25.74 26.95
CA MET A 122 16.16 -26.81 27.88
C MET A 122 17.10 -27.83 27.22
N LYS A 123 17.01 -28.06 25.91
CA LYS A 123 17.87 -28.98 25.16
C LYS A 123 19.25 -28.38 24.82
N GLU A 124 19.32 -27.09 24.49
CA GLU A 124 20.56 -26.42 24.05
C GLU A 124 21.34 -25.79 25.21
N HIS A 125 20.65 -25.36 26.27
CA HIS A 125 21.23 -24.58 27.37
C HIS A 125 20.95 -25.17 28.77
N GLY A 126 20.09 -26.19 28.89
CA GLY A 126 19.70 -26.77 30.18
C GLY A 126 18.86 -25.85 31.07
N THR A 127 18.38 -24.71 30.55
CA THR A 127 17.65 -23.67 31.30
C THR A 127 16.63 -22.98 30.39
N LYS A 128 15.68 -22.28 31.00
CA LYS A 128 14.70 -21.42 30.31
C LYS A 128 15.20 -19.97 30.27
N PHE A 129 14.50 -19.11 29.52
CA PHE A 129 14.82 -17.68 29.42
C PHE A 129 13.58 -16.81 29.61
N LYS A 130 13.79 -15.50 29.79
CA LYS A 130 12.69 -14.55 29.99
C LYS A 130 12.08 -14.06 28.68
N HIS A 131 10.75 -13.89 28.69
CA HIS A 131 9.95 -13.43 27.56
C HIS A 131 9.22 -12.13 27.89
N LEU A 132 9.15 -11.22 26.93
CA LEU A 132 8.17 -10.12 26.89
C LEU A 132 7.02 -10.52 25.97
N ILE A 133 5.77 -10.38 26.40
CA ILE A 133 4.58 -10.42 25.53
C ILE A 133 3.95 -9.02 25.51
N PHE A 134 3.77 -8.47 24.31
CA PHE A 134 3.24 -7.12 24.09
C PHE A 134 1.98 -7.15 23.22
N THR A 135 0.95 -6.39 23.62
CA THR A 135 -0.24 -6.08 22.80
C THR A 135 -0.49 -4.56 22.77
N ASP A 136 -0.96 -4.06 21.63
CA ASP A 136 -1.29 -2.65 21.45
C ASP A 136 -2.69 -2.29 21.99
N LEU A 137 -3.49 -3.26 22.41
CA LEU A 137 -4.85 -3.05 22.92
C LEU A 137 -4.91 -2.67 24.41
N LYS A 138 -5.15 -1.37 24.68
CA LYS A 138 -5.60 -0.84 25.99
C LYS A 138 -7.04 -1.28 26.28
N SER A 139 -7.25 -2.57 26.59
CA SER A 139 -8.58 -3.15 26.80
C SER A 139 -8.63 -4.18 27.93
N ASN A 140 -9.59 -4.01 28.84
CA ASN A 140 -9.94 -4.99 29.88
C ASN A 140 -10.39 -6.36 29.33
N SER A 141 -10.79 -6.44 28.06
CA SER A 141 -11.47 -7.62 27.50
C SER A 141 -10.74 -8.25 26.31
N TYR A 142 -9.99 -7.45 25.53
CA TYR A 142 -9.30 -7.90 24.31
C TYR A 142 -7.77 -7.74 24.38
N GLY A 143 -7.25 -7.17 25.47
CA GLY A 143 -5.82 -6.90 25.68
C GLY A 143 -5.20 -7.82 26.74
N VAL A 144 -4.21 -7.29 27.47
CA VAL A 144 -3.32 -8.05 28.37
C VAL A 144 -3.98 -8.99 29.37
N LYS A 145 -5.17 -8.69 29.90
CA LYS A 145 -5.88 -9.57 30.86
C LYS A 145 -6.24 -10.92 30.27
N LEU A 146 -6.57 -10.95 28.98
CA LEU A 146 -6.92 -12.18 28.27
C LEU A 146 -5.68 -13.05 28.05
N ILE A 147 -4.56 -12.44 27.68
CA ILE A 147 -3.26 -13.11 27.55
C ILE A 147 -2.82 -13.67 28.92
N ALA A 148 -2.89 -12.84 29.97
CA ALA A 148 -2.60 -13.26 31.35
C ALA A 148 -3.54 -14.38 31.83
N SER A 149 -4.82 -14.35 31.47
CA SER A 149 -5.77 -15.43 31.79
C SER A 149 -5.39 -16.72 31.06
N ALA A 150 -5.02 -16.66 29.78
CA ALA A 150 -4.56 -17.83 29.04
C ALA A 150 -3.28 -18.43 29.65
N LEU A 151 -2.32 -17.61 30.09
CA LEU A 151 -1.13 -18.06 30.81
C LEU A 151 -1.48 -18.78 32.14
N ILE A 152 -2.41 -18.20 32.92
CA ILE A 152 -2.93 -18.83 34.15
C ILE A 152 -3.58 -20.18 33.83
N ALA A 153 -4.35 -20.26 32.75
CA ALA A 153 -5.00 -21.50 32.34
C ALA A 153 -4.01 -22.58 31.87
N THR A 154 -2.88 -22.20 31.29
CA THR A 154 -1.74 -23.10 31.03
C THR A 154 -0.86 -23.39 32.26
N GLY A 155 -1.31 -23.05 33.47
CA GLY A 155 -0.63 -23.38 34.73
C GLY A 155 0.46 -22.39 35.18
N MET A 156 0.51 -21.17 34.63
CA MET A 156 1.44 -20.13 35.10
C MET A 156 0.87 -19.30 36.27
N THR A 157 1.74 -18.86 37.17
CA THR A 157 1.35 -18.12 38.37
C THR A 157 1.64 -16.62 38.22
N LEU A 158 0.63 -15.78 38.51
CA LEU A 158 0.81 -14.32 38.56
C LEU A 158 1.51 -13.92 39.86
N GLY A 159 2.66 -13.25 39.79
CA GLY A 159 3.48 -12.90 40.96
C GLY A 159 2.96 -11.79 41.88
N TYR A 160 1.67 -11.45 41.77
CA TYR A 160 0.96 -10.57 42.69
C TYR A 160 -0.53 -10.94 42.71
N THR A 161 -1.21 -10.70 43.83
CA THR A 161 -2.62 -11.04 44.04
C THR A 161 -3.38 -9.88 44.68
N ALA A 162 -4.71 -9.99 44.76
CA ALA A 162 -5.53 -9.18 45.64
C ALA A 162 -6.65 -10.05 46.22
N GLU A 163 -6.83 -10.01 47.54
CA GLU A 163 -7.90 -10.75 48.20
C GLU A 163 -9.28 -10.18 47.83
N PRO A 164 -10.30 -11.01 47.58
CA PRO A 164 -11.66 -10.56 47.36
C PRO A 164 -12.28 -9.95 48.64
N ILE A 165 -13.28 -9.09 48.46
CA ILE A 165 -14.06 -8.45 49.53
C ILE A 165 -15.52 -8.90 49.40
N ALA A 166 -16.06 -9.47 50.48
CA ALA A 166 -17.41 -10.05 50.50
C ALA A 166 -18.54 -9.01 50.37
N SER A 167 -18.32 -7.74 50.77
CA SER A 167 -19.32 -6.67 50.66
C SER A 167 -18.69 -5.30 50.44
N GLY A 168 -19.21 -4.55 49.44
CA GLY A 168 -18.81 -3.17 49.17
C GLY A 168 -18.80 -2.79 47.68
N LYS A 169 -18.54 -1.51 47.38
CA LYS A 169 -18.40 -1.01 45.99
C LYS A 169 -17.07 -1.38 45.31
N LYS A 170 -16.13 -2.02 46.04
CA LYS A 170 -14.88 -2.58 45.53
C LYS A 170 -14.88 -4.07 45.81
N LYS A 171 -14.53 -4.89 44.81
CA LYS A 171 -14.48 -6.36 44.94
C LYS A 171 -13.17 -6.88 45.53
N PHE A 172 -12.12 -6.06 45.58
CA PHE A 172 -10.77 -6.49 45.93
C PHE A 172 -10.11 -5.54 46.93
N LYS A 173 -9.29 -6.11 47.82
CA LYS A 173 -8.34 -5.39 48.67
C LYS A 173 -7.21 -4.79 47.80
N LYS A 174 -6.27 -4.08 48.44
CA LYS A 174 -5.07 -3.56 47.76
C LYS A 174 -4.25 -4.72 47.17
N ILE A 175 -3.66 -4.52 45.99
CA ILE A 175 -2.72 -5.49 45.40
C ILE A 175 -1.53 -5.72 46.35
N GLN A 176 -1.24 -7.00 46.61
CA GLN A 176 -0.11 -7.50 47.39
C GLN A 176 0.81 -8.31 46.46
N MET A 177 2.13 -8.19 46.67
CA MET A 177 3.13 -8.91 45.88
C MET A 177 3.42 -10.27 46.53
N THR A 178 3.46 -11.33 45.74
CA THR A 178 3.77 -12.69 46.21
C THR A 178 5.16 -12.75 46.85
N THR A 179 5.34 -13.56 47.90
CA THR A 179 6.66 -13.72 48.54
C THR A 179 7.62 -14.52 47.66
N GLU A 180 8.94 -14.38 47.86
CA GLU A 180 9.90 -15.19 47.11
C GLU A 180 9.73 -16.69 47.38
N ASP A 181 9.46 -17.10 48.62
CA ASP A 181 9.28 -18.52 48.96
C ASP A 181 7.99 -19.12 48.38
N GLU A 182 6.99 -18.29 48.06
CA GLU A 182 5.86 -18.70 47.24
C GLU A 182 6.23 -18.79 45.75
N LEU A 183 6.92 -17.80 45.19
CA LEU A 183 7.38 -17.81 43.80
C LEU A 183 8.31 -19.01 43.51
N ARG A 184 9.14 -19.42 44.48
CA ARG A 184 10.04 -20.57 44.38
C ARG A 184 9.30 -21.91 44.30
N LYS A 185 8.06 -22.02 44.82
CA LYS A 185 7.21 -23.23 44.65
C LYS A 185 6.80 -23.45 43.21
N THR A 186 6.69 -22.36 42.44
CA THR A 186 6.30 -22.34 41.01
C THR A 186 7.45 -21.86 40.13
N LYS A 187 8.70 -22.17 40.51
CA LYS A 187 9.95 -21.80 39.83
C LYS A 187 9.87 -22.01 38.31
N GLY A 188 10.20 -20.96 37.55
CA GLY A 188 10.15 -20.91 36.08
C GLY A 188 8.75 -20.71 35.49
N ASN A 189 7.66 -20.96 36.23
CA ASN A 189 6.28 -20.83 35.75
C ASN A 189 5.59 -19.52 36.20
N ASN A 190 6.35 -18.56 36.73
CA ASN A 190 5.83 -17.28 37.20
C ASN A 190 5.81 -16.19 36.10
N PHE A 191 4.86 -15.28 36.17
CA PHE A 191 4.78 -14.10 35.29
C PHE A 191 4.29 -12.83 36.01
N TYR A 192 4.55 -11.68 35.39
CA TYR A 192 4.02 -10.39 35.79
C TYR A 192 3.16 -9.75 34.69
N LEU A 193 2.11 -9.05 35.12
CA LEU A 193 1.20 -8.29 34.28
C LEU A 193 1.38 -6.79 34.52
N MET A 194 1.67 -6.04 33.46
CA MET A 194 1.77 -4.59 33.44
C MET A 194 0.63 -4.03 32.58
N SER A 195 -0.42 -3.55 33.25
CA SER A 195 -1.66 -3.06 32.64
C SER A 195 -1.86 -1.55 32.86
N SER A 196 -2.29 -0.84 31.81
CA SER A 196 -2.73 0.56 31.86
C SER A 196 -4.21 0.69 32.22
N VAL A 197 -5.01 -0.32 31.86
CA VAL A 197 -6.36 -0.54 32.41
C VAL A 197 -6.27 -1.11 33.83
N THR A 198 -7.36 -1.04 34.59
CA THR A 198 -7.42 -1.58 35.97
C THR A 198 -7.14 -3.09 36.01
N VAL A 199 -6.66 -3.61 37.13
CA VAL A 199 -6.54 -5.06 37.45
C VAL A 199 -6.98 -5.23 38.89
N PHE A 200 -7.77 -6.26 39.23
CA PHE A 200 -8.42 -6.37 40.54
C PHE A 200 -9.22 -5.09 40.89
N ASP A 201 -10.03 -4.61 39.93
CA ASP A 201 -10.82 -3.37 39.97
C ASP A 201 -10.05 -2.06 40.31
N GLN A 202 -8.71 -2.05 40.31
CA GLN A 202 -7.87 -0.89 40.67
C GLN A 202 -6.71 -0.65 39.68
N PRO A 203 -6.19 0.58 39.52
CA PRO A 203 -4.98 0.81 38.73
C PRO A 203 -3.74 0.29 39.48
N ILE A 204 -2.82 -0.38 38.77
CA ILE A 204 -1.56 -0.86 39.37
C ILE A 204 -0.75 0.35 39.88
N SER A 205 -0.44 0.35 41.19
CA SER A 205 0.20 1.49 41.85
C SER A 205 1.65 1.72 41.40
N VAL A 206 2.16 2.96 41.54
CA VAL A 206 3.56 3.28 41.19
C VAL A 206 4.56 2.49 42.02
N ALA A 207 4.25 2.17 43.28
CA ALA A 207 5.08 1.31 44.13
C ALA A 207 5.09 -0.14 43.60
N THR A 208 3.91 -0.70 43.30
CA THR A 208 3.76 -2.05 42.72
C THR A 208 4.53 -2.17 41.39
N LYS A 209 4.44 -1.16 40.51
CA LYS A 209 5.19 -1.12 39.25
C LYS A 209 6.71 -1.13 39.46
N LYS A 210 7.21 -0.45 40.50
CA LYS A 210 8.64 -0.48 40.85
C LYS A 210 9.08 -1.86 41.35
N ASP A 211 8.29 -2.51 42.21
CA ASP A 211 8.62 -3.84 42.74
C ASP A 211 8.60 -4.93 41.66
N ILE A 212 7.57 -4.93 40.79
CA ILE A 212 7.50 -5.79 39.59
C ILE A 212 8.77 -5.68 38.73
N LEU A 213 9.23 -4.45 38.47
CA LEU A 213 10.43 -4.21 37.65
C LEU A 213 11.72 -4.58 38.38
N ALA A 214 11.81 -4.35 39.69
CA ALA A 214 12.98 -4.70 40.50
C ALA A 214 13.22 -6.22 40.49
N ARG A 215 12.17 -7.01 40.78
CA ARG A 215 12.23 -8.48 40.79
C ARG A 215 12.46 -9.07 39.40
N PHE A 216 11.79 -8.56 38.37
CA PHE A 216 11.97 -9.08 37.01
C PHE A 216 13.39 -8.84 36.47
N ASN A 217 14.02 -7.71 36.83
CA ASN A 217 15.37 -7.32 36.42
C ASN A 217 16.47 -7.74 37.43
N GLU A 218 16.13 -8.55 38.42
CA GLU A 218 17.04 -8.96 39.50
C GLU A 218 18.20 -9.83 38.99
N ARG A 219 19.41 -9.57 39.50
CA ARG A 219 20.65 -10.29 39.16
C ARG A 219 21.42 -10.66 40.42
N PRO A 220 21.95 -11.90 40.53
CA PRO A 220 21.88 -12.99 39.56
C PRO A 220 20.51 -13.72 39.55
N ASN A 221 19.72 -13.57 40.61
CA ASN A 221 18.61 -14.45 40.98
C ASN A 221 17.48 -14.60 39.93
N ASN A 222 17.29 -13.64 39.03
CA ASN A 222 16.28 -13.74 37.97
C ASN A 222 16.85 -13.50 36.56
N VAL A 223 18.11 -13.87 36.28
CA VAL A 223 18.66 -13.83 34.91
C VAL A 223 17.86 -14.73 33.96
N TYR A 224 17.66 -16.00 34.34
CA TYR A 224 16.98 -17.02 33.51
C TYR A 224 15.45 -17.07 33.71
N GLY A 225 14.88 -16.19 34.54
CA GLY A 225 13.44 -16.14 34.79
C GLY A 225 12.92 -17.11 35.85
N GLU A 226 13.80 -17.63 36.72
CA GLU A 226 13.43 -18.58 37.77
C GLU A 226 12.33 -18.06 38.70
N ASN A 227 12.47 -16.82 39.17
CA ASN A 227 11.50 -16.16 40.04
C ASN A 227 10.35 -15.50 39.23
N ALA A 228 10.62 -14.97 38.04
CA ALA A 228 9.64 -14.39 37.13
C ALA A 228 10.10 -14.49 35.66
N ARG A 229 9.45 -15.35 34.88
CA ARG A 229 9.83 -15.67 33.49
C ARG A 229 9.23 -14.74 32.44
N ILE A 230 7.94 -14.42 32.57
CA ILE A 230 7.20 -13.70 31.52
C ILE A 230 6.73 -12.33 32.02
N MET A 231 6.87 -11.30 31.17
CA MET A 231 6.32 -9.96 31.38
C MET A 231 5.25 -9.69 30.32
N VAL A 232 4.00 -9.44 30.72
CA VAL A 232 2.87 -9.16 29.81
C VAL A 232 2.52 -7.66 29.87
N MET A 233 2.56 -6.95 28.74
CA MET A 233 2.46 -5.48 28.69
C MET A 233 1.48 -4.97 27.62
N ASP A 234 0.79 -3.87 27.92
CA ASP A 234 -0.04 -3.13 26.94
C ASP A 234 0.67 -1.87 26.40
N SER A 235 0.06 -1.21 25.41
CA SER A 235 0.59 0.03 24.82
C SER A 235 0.59 1.26 25.74
N GLY A 236 0.19 1.14 27.01
CA GLY A 236 0.55 2.11 28.04
C GLY A 236 2.03 2.07 28.43
N PHE A 237 2.75 1.01 28.03
CA PHE A 237 4.15 0.77 28.38
C PHE A 237 5.08 0.57 27.18
N LYS A 238 4.74 1.14 26.01
CA LYS A 238 5.69 1.33 24.88
C LYS A 238 6.94 2.13 25.28
N GLU A 239 6.88 2.86 26.40
CA GLU A 239 7.88 3.81 26.88
C GLU A 239 8.02 3.73 28.41
N GLY A 240 9.15 4.21 28.94
CA GLY A 240 9.34 4.43 30.39
C GLY A 240 9.60 3.18 31.25
N ILE A 241 9.92 2.04 30.63
CA ILE A 241 10.33 0.78 31.28
C ILE A 241 11.53 0.17 30.55
N ASP A 242 12.39 -0.49 31.30
CA ASP A 242 13.54 -1.25 30.82
C ASP A 242 13.43 -2.70 31.31
N LEU A 243 13.68 -3.68 30.43
CA LEU A 243 13.66 -5.10 30.76
C LEU A 243 15.02 -5.73 30.46
N PHE A 244 15.58 -6.44 31.44
CA PHE A 244 16.93 -7.03 31.39
C PHE A 244 16.86 -8.55 31.29
N ASP A 245 17.86 -9.15 30.64
CA ASP A 245 18.04 -10.59 30.42
C ASP A 245 16.82 -11.32 29.81
N ILE A 246 16.17 -10.68 28.82
CA ILE A 246 15.13 -11.29 27.99
C ILE A 246 15.72 -11.82 26.67
N LYS A 247 15.43 -13.08 26.34
CA LYS A 247 15.83 -13.71 25.06
C LYS A 247 14.75 -13.52 23.98
N TYR A 248 13.50 -13.33 24.40
CA TYR A 248 12.33 -13.34 23.53
C TYR A 248 11.40 -12.13 23.69
N ILE A 249 10.88 -11.63 22.57
CA ILE A 249 9.76 -10.68 22.51
C ILE A 249 8.66 -11.26 21.61
N HIS A 250 7.42 -11.27 22.09
CA HIS A 250 6.23 -11.70 21.35
C HIS A 250 5.32 -10.48 21.17
N ILE A 251 5.27 -9.95 19.95
CA ILE A 251 4.41 -8.82 19.56
C ILE A 251 3.11 -9.42 19.00
N PHE A 252 2.04 -9.40 19.80
CA PHE A 252 0.82 -10.17 19.55
C PHE A 252 -0.02 -9.65 18.37
N GLU A 253 0.21 -8.41 17.92
CA GLU A 253 -0.31 -7.86 16.67
C GLU A 253 0.70 -6.89 16.04
N PRO A 254 0.83 -6.82 14.70
CA PRO A 254 1.77 -5.91 14.06
C PRO A 254 1.45 -4.45 14.40
N GLN A 255 2.48 -3.64 14.59
CA GLN A 255 2.32 -2.24 14.97
C GLN A 255 1.99 -1.39 13.73
N SER A 256 1.12 -0.40 13.89
CA SER A 256 0.69 0.49 12.79
C SER A 256 1.82 1.39 12.25
N THR A 257 2.92 1.55 12.98
CA THR A 257 4.05 2.41 12.61
C THR A 257 5.37 1.71 12.93
N ALA A 258 6.42 2.01 12.17
CA ALA A 258 7.76 1.52 12.47
C ALA A 258 8.34 2.14 13.76
N ALA A 259 7.88 3.34 14.14
CA ALA A 259 8.24 3.99 15.39
C ALA A 259 7.75 3.20 16.61
N ASP A 260 6.48 2.78 16.61
CA ASP A 260 5.89 1.98 17.68
C ASP A 260 6.63 0.64 17.85
N GLN A 261 6.95 -0.04 16.75
CA GLN A 261 7.70 -1.29 16.79
C GLN A 261 9.12 -1.10 17.35
N LYS A 262 9.82 -0.03 16.95
CA LYS A 262 11.12 0.35 17.57
C LYS A 262 10.97 0.64 19.07
N GLN A 263 9.90 1.31 19.51
CA GLN A 263 9.65 1.61 20.93
C GLN A 263 9.36 0.35 21.77
N VAL A 264 8.66 -0.64 21.20
CA VAL A 264 8.39 -1.94 21.85
C VAL A 264 9.65 -2.80 21.96
N ILE A 265 10.41 -2.96 20.86
CA ILE A 265 11.68 -3.71 20.88
C ILE A 265 12.71 -2.99 21.78
N GLY A 266 12.66 -1.65 21.80
CA GLY A 266 13.43 -0.77 22.67
C GLY A 266 13.22 -0.94 24.18
N ARG A 267 12.27 -1.78 24.62
CA ARG A 267 12.18 -2.23 26.02
C ARG A 267 13.28 -3.23 26.38
N GLY A 268 13.70 -4.07 25.43
CA GLY A 268 14.74 -5.09 25.60
C GLY A 268 16.11 -4.66 25.07
N THR A 269 16.19 -3.85 24.01
CA THR A 269 17.47 -3.38 23.44
C THR A 269 18.05 -2.18 24.20
N ARG A 270 18.31 -2.37 25.50
CA ARG A 270 18.98 -1.39 26.36
C ARG A 270 20.48 -1.66 26.49
N THR A 271 21.25 -0.61 26.70
CA THR A 271 22.72 -0.63 26.85
C THR A 271 23.13 -1.54 28.00
N CYS A 272 23.87 -2.61 27.70
CA CYS A 272 24.22 -3.69 28.62
C CYS A 272 23.02 -4.36 29.32
N GLY A 273 21.82 -4.24 28.72
CA GLY A 273 20.56 -4.76 29.27
C GLY A 273 20.51 -6.29 29.31
N GLN A 274 21.23 -6.97 28.41
CA GLN A 274 21.26 -8.44 28.30
C GLN A 274 22.55 -9.08 28.87
N LYS A 275 23.35 -8.33 29.66
CA LYS A 275 24.69 -8.77 30.09
C LYS A 275 24.73 -9.98 31.04
N GLY A 276 23.59 -10.45 31.54
CA GLY A 276 23.49 -11.72 32.28
C GLY A 276 23.39 -12.94 31.36
N LEU A 277 23.04 -12.73 30.08
CA LEU A 277 23.03 -13.78 29.06
C LEU A 277 24.43 -13.92 28.43
N GLN A 278 24.71 -15.11 27.89
CA GLN A 278 25.98 -15.38 27.20
C GLN A 278 26.14 -14.48 25.97
N PHE A 279 27.31 -13.88 25.82
CA PHE A 279 27.68 -13.07 24.65
C PHE A 279 28.19 -13.99 23.53
N HIS A 280 27.53 -13.99 22.38
CA HIS A 280 27.94 -14.77 21.22
C HIS A 280 29.06 -14.04 20.45
N PRO A 281 30.20 -14.68 20.14
CA PRO A 281 31.38 -14.00 19.59
C PRO A 281 31.12 -13.29 18.25
N THR A 282 30.20 -13.79 17.43
CA THR A 282 29.82 -13.17 16.15
C THR A 282 28.48 -12.42 16.17
N MET A 283 27.61 -12.63 17.17
CA MET A 283 26.22 -12.12 17.14
C MET A 283 25.87 -11.19 18.31
N GLY A 284 26.75 -11.07 19.31
CA GLY A 284 26.48 -10.34 20.56
C GLY A 284 25.40 -11.06 21.36
N TRP A 285 24.40 -10.34 21.84
CA TRP A 285 23.20 -10.93 22.45
C TRP A 285 22.05 -10.97 21.43
N PRO A 286 21.73 -12.12 20.80
CA PRO A 286 20.56 -12.22 19.93
C PRO A 286 19.26 -12.06 20.74
N LEU A 287 18.32 -11.29 20.18
CA LEU A 287 16.99 -11.04 20.78
C LEU A 287 15.93 -11.43 19.76
N TYR A 288 15.23 -12.54 19.99
CA TYR A 288 14.30 -13.08 19.00
C TYR A 288 12.91 -12.43 19.15
N VAL A 289 12.44 -11.76 18.10
CA VAL A 289 11.21 -10.97 18.08
C VAL A 289 10.17 -11.64 17.17
N PHE A 290 9.17 -12.30 17.77
CA PHE A 290 8.08 -12.95 17.07
C PHE A 290 6.89 -11.99 16.92
N ILE A 291 6.49 -11.69 15.68
CA ILE A 291 5.35 -10.81 15.36
C ILE A 291 4.20 -11.66 14.81
N TYR A 292 3.05 -11.65 15.48
CA TYR A 292 1.93 -12.55 15.19
C TYR A 292 0.83 -11.84 14.36
N ASP A 293 0.51 -12.37 13.19
CA ASP A 293 -0.62 -11.91 12.35
C ASP A 293 -1.44 -13.10 11.83
N MET A 294 -2.66 -12.85 11.36
CA MET A 294 -3.50 -13.88 10.74
C MET A 294 -3.58 -13.70 9.24
N PHE A 295 -3.17 -14.70 8.47
CA PHE A 295 -3.36 -14.70 7.02
C PHE A 295 -4.80 -15.11 6.66
N ILE A 296 -5.30 -14.53 5.57
CA ILE A 296 -6.63 -14.78 5.02
C ILE A 296 -6.48 -15.79 3.86
N PRO A 297 -7.08 -16.99 3.96
CA PRO A 297 -7.10 -17.98 2.87
C PRO A 297 -7.54 -17.37 1.54
N GLN A 298 -6.94 -17.80 0.44
CA GLN A 298 -7.06 -17.16 -0.87
C GLN A 298 -8.52 -17.05 -1.34
N GLU A 299 -9.31 -18.08 -1.06
CA GLU A 299 -10.73 -18.24 -1.33
C GLU A 299 -11.60 -17.21 -0.60
N LEU A 300 -11.10 -16.65 0.51
CA LEU A 300 -11.83 -15.74 1.40
C LEU A 300 -11.41 -14.28 1.25
N ARG A 301 -10.34 -13.99 0.50
CA ARG A 301 -9.81 -12.62 0.32
C ARG A 301 -10.85 -11.67 -0.29
N GLY A 302 -11.65 -12.14 -1.25
CA GLY A 302 -12.73 -11.35 -1.87
C GLY A 302 -13.79 -10.86 -0.87
N LEU A 303 -14.13 -11.70 0.12
CA LEU A 303 -15.03 -11.35 1.22
C LEU A 303 -14.41 -10.40 2.26
N MET A 304 -13.09 -10.23 2.22
CA MET A 304 -12.27 -9.57 3.24
C MET A 304 -11.42 -8.45 2.61
N GLY A 305 -12.02 -7.63 1.76
CA GLY A 305 -11.39 -6.41 1.19
C GLY A 305 -10.18 -6.67 0.27
N ASN A 306 -10.11 -7.86 -0.33
CA ASN A 306 -8.93 -8.37 -1.05
C ASN A 306 -7.64 -8.25 -0.22
N ALA A 307 -7.73 -8.42 1.11
CA ALA A 307 -6.59 -8.39 2.00
C ALA A 307 -5.96 -9.78 2.16
N GLU A 308 -4.63 -9.83 2.28
CA GLU A 308 -3.88 -11.06 2.52
C GLU A 308 -3.78 -11.43 3.99
N THR A 309 -3.83 -10.43 4.89
CA THR A 309 -3.80 -10.63 6.34
C THR A 309 -4.79 -9.74 7.07
N ALA A 310 -5.08 -10.08 8.34
CA ALA A 310 -5.91 -9.29 9.24
C ALA A 310 -5.32 -7.89 9.49
N PHE A 311 -3.99 -7.77 9.62
CA PHE A 311 -3.34 -6.46 9.71
C PHE A 311 -3.42 -5.65 8.40
N GLN A 312 -3.27 -6.28 7.24
CA GLN A 312 -3.43 -5.57 5.95
C GLN A 312 -4.88 -5.09 5.76
N LEU A 313 -5.88 -5.86 6.22
CA LEU A 313 -7.29 -5.46 6.24
C LEU A 313 -7.53 -4.27 7.18
N TYR A 314 -6.89 -4.29 8.35
CA TYR A 314 -6.89 -3.17 9.30
C TYR A 314 -6.29 -1.91 8.66
N LEU A 315 -5.09 -1.96 8.08
CA LEU A 315 -4.48 -0.80 7.40
C LEU A 315 -5.34 -0.26 6.25
N LYS A 316 -5.94 -1.13 5.42
CA LYS A 316 -6.90 -0.73 4.38
C LYS A 316 -8.11 0.02 4.95
N SER A 317 -8.56 -0.34 6.15
CA SER A 317 -9.65 0.38 6.85
C SER A 317 -9.24 1.69 7.53
N MET A 318 -7.94 2.05 7.52
CA MET A 318 -7.42 3.31 8.11
C MET A 318 -7.21 4.44 7.09
N ASN A 319 -7.39 4.18 5.79
CA ASN A 319 -7.45 5.20 4.73
C ASN A 319 -6.21 6.14 4.66
N LEU A 320 -5.01 5.55 4.64
CA LEU A 320 -3.71 6.23 4.67
C LEU A 320 -3.20 6.58 3.26
N ASP A 321 -2.66 7.79 3.07
CA ASP A 321 -2.03 8.20 1.80
C ASP A 321 -0.67 7.50 1.62
N LEU A 322 -0.57 6.68 0.56
CA LEU A 322 0.63 5.94 0.19
C LEU A 322 1.83 6.84 -0.16
N ARG A 323 1.59 8.09 -0.60
CA ARG A 323 2.65 9.06 -0.91
C ARG A 323 3.41 9.49 0.34
N LEU A 324 2.69 9.75 1.44
CA LEU A 324 3.30 10.09 2.74
C LEU A 324 4.15 8.93 3.28
N PHE A 325 3.68 7.69 3.09
CA PHE A 325 4.42 6.49 3.50
C PHE A 325 5.73 6.34 2.70
N ALA A 326 5.70 6.52 1.37
CA ALA A 326 6.90 6.47 0.53
C ALA A 326 7.89 7.60 0.86
N PHE A 327 7.40 8.84 0.98
CA PHE A 327 8.22 10.02 1.29
C PHE A 327 8.92 9.93 2.66
N THR A 328 8.30 9.28 3.66
CA THR A 328 8.87 9.12 5.01
C THR A 328 10.29 8.55 4.96
N GLY A 329 10.54 7.54 4.11
CA GLY A 329 11.85 6.90 3.97
C GLY A 329 12.88 7.67 3.12
N GLU A 330 12.46 8.70 2.37
CA GLU A 330 13.36 9.69 1.76
C GLU A 330 13.71 10.80 2.77
N LEU A 331 12.71 11.29 3.51
CA LEU A 331 12.89 12.31 4.55
C LEU A 331 13.84 11.84 5.65
N GLU A 332 13.66 10.63 6.21
CA GLU A 332 14.59 10.07 7.20
C GLU A 332 16.04 10.08 6.69
N ARG A 333 16.28 9.70 5.43
CA ARG A 333 17.63 9.69 4.83
C ARG A 333 18.20 11.08 4.63
N ALA A 334 17.41 12.02 4.12
CA ALA A 334 17.85 13.40 3.91
C ALA A 334 18.17 14.10 5.23
N THR A 335 17.39 13.86 6.30
CA THR A 335 17.65 14.45 7.62
C THR A 335 18.86 13.81 8.32
N ILE A 336 19.13 12.52 8.12
CA ILE A 336 20.37 11.87 8.59
C ILE A 336 21.58 12.49 7.89
N LEU A 337 21.57 12.61 6.57
CA LEU A 337 22.67 13.25 5.81
C LEU A 337 22.86 14.73 6.19
N GLY A 338 21.77 15.41 6.58
CA GLY A 338 21.76 16.78 7.08
C GLY A 338 22.16 16.95 8.56
N SER A 339 22.50 15.87 9.29
CA SER A 339 22.88 15.97 10.70
C SER A 339 24.31 16.50 10.86
N VAL A 340 24.52 17.28 11.92
CA VAL A 340 25.79 17.99 12.16
C VAL A 340 26.96 17.05 12.48
N ASP A 341 26.66 15.89 13.05
CA ASP A 341 27.61 14.88 13.55
C ASP A 341 27.69 13.63 12.65
N HIS A 342 27.20 13.71 11.41
CA HIS A 342 27.17 12.60 10.45
C HIS A 342 28.55 11.92 10.31
N ASP A 343 29.56 12.66 9.86
CA ASP A 343 30.91 12.16 9.57
C ASP A 343 31.69 11.68 10.81
N LEU A 344 31.33 12.21 11.98
CA LEU A 344 31.88 11.80 13.27
C LEU A 344 31.29 10.43 13.70
N ASN A 345 30.03 10.18 13.37
CA ASN A 345 29.27 8.98 13.74
C ASN A 345 29.28 7.88 12.65
N ASP A 346 29.80 8.13 11.45
CA ASP A 346 29.83 7.18 10.32
C ASP A 346 30.36 5.79 10.71
N ASN A 347 31.46 5.73 11.48
CA ASN A 347 32.10 4.47 11.86
C ASN A 347 31.22 3.59 12.77
N ILE A 348 30.37 4.19 13.62
CA ILE A 348 29.44 3.43 14.47
C ILE A 348 28.13 3.08 13.73
N HIS A 349 27.72 3.86 12.71
CA HIS A 349 26.53 3.55 11.89
C HIS A 349 26.78 2.47 10.83
N ASN A 350 28.03 2.38 10.33
CA ASN A 350 28.48 1.40 9.34
C ASN A 350 28.86 0.03 9.94
N PHE A 351 28.99 -0.08 11.27
CA PHE A 351 29.17 -1.37 11.93
C PHE A 351 28.03 -2.34 11.55
N SER A 352 28.41 -3.53 11.08
CA SER A 352 27.48 -4.57 10.67
C SER A 352 28.03 -5.96 10.99
N ILE A 353 27.16 -6.80 11.52
CA ILE A 353 27.46 -8.21 11.79
C ILE A 353 27.61 -8.94 10.45
N SER A 354 28.66 -9.76 10.33
CA SER A 354 28.97 -10.56 9.15
C SER A 354 27.86 -11.59 8.87
N GLY A 355 26.91 -11.22 8.01
CA GLY A 355 25.72 -12.02 7.67
C GLY A 355 24.57 -11.21 7.06
N GLY A 356 24.54 -9.88 7.25
CA GLY A 356 23.56 -8.99 6.62
C GLY A 356 23.93 -8.60 5.18
N ALA A 357 22.92 -8.42 4.32
CA ALA A 357 23.12 -8.10 2.90
C ALA A 357 23.89 -6.78 2.66
N LYS A 358 24.81 -6.80 1.69
CA LYS A 358 25.57 -5.62 1.26
C LYS A 358 24.63 -4.51 0.77
N LYS A 359 24.65 -3.34 1.41
CA LYS A 359 24.07 -2.12 0.83
C LYS A 359 24.89 -1.67 -0.38
N GLN A 360 24.22 -1.12 -1.40
CA GLN A 360 24.91 -0.44 -2.50
C GLN A 360 25.67 0.78 -1.96
N LYS A 361 26.93 0.96 -2.39
CA LYS A 361 27.61 2.25 -2.25
C LYS A 361 26.91 3.27 -3.14
N VAL A 362 26.42 4.36 -2.56
CA VAL A 362 26.12 5.58 -3.33
C VAL A 362 27.44 6.29 -3.54
N VAL A 363 27.96 6.25 -4.77
CA VAL A 363 29.15 7.03 -5.15
C VAL A 363 28.68 8.42 -5.54
N ILE A 364 29.07 9.42 -4.74
CA ILE A 364 29.02 10.83 -5.15
C ILE A 364 30.38 11.11 -5.79
N HIS A 365 30.39 11.46 -7.07
CA HIS A 365 31.56 12.06 -7.70
C HIS A 365 31.60 13.54 -7.29
N ASP A 366 32.73 13.96 -6.74
CA ASP A 366 33.02 15.36 -6.45
C ASP A 366 34.38 15.68 -7.09
N GLU A 367 34.36 16.53 -8.12
CA GLU A 367 35.55 16.95 -8.86
C GLU A 367 35.71 18.46 -8.72
N LEU A 368 36.70 18.89 -7.94
CA LEU A 368 37.38 20.19 -8.10
C LEU A 368 38.65 20.22 -7.23
N SER A 369 39.77 20.65 -7.82
CA SER A 369 41.09 20.67 -7.18
C SER A 369 41.36 21.97 -6.41
N PRO A 370 42.19 21.94 -5.35
CA PRO A 370 42.60 23.14 -4.63
C PRO A 370 43.59 23.99 -5.44
N PHE A 371 43.44 25.31 -5.35
CA PHE A 371 44.41 26.29 -5.83
C PHE A 371 45.31 26.73 -4.67
N VAL A 372 46.62 26.87 -4.91
CA VAL A 372 47.62 27.20 -3.87
C VAL A 372 48.10 28.63 -4.02
N VAL A 373 48.14 29.37 -2.90
CA VAL A 373 48.84 30.66 -2.77
C VAL A 373 49.91 30.49 -1.70
N ARG A 374 51.07 31.12 -1.90
CA ARG A 374 52.25 31.02 -1.03
C ARG A 374 52.24 32.09 0.07
N ASP A 375 53.12 31.89 1.05
CA ASP A 375 53.55 32.90 2.02
C ASP A 375 54.17 34.15 1.34
N ASP A 376 54.47 35.16 2.17
CA ASP A 376 54.94 36.53 1.84
C ASP A 376 53.83 37.54 1.46
N MET A 377 53.24 38.21 2.47
CA MET A 377 52.46 39.45 2.29
C MET A 377 52.70 40.50 3.40
N PRO A 378 52.59 41.82 3.12
CA PRO A 378 53.12 42.86 4.02
C PRO A 378 52.15 43.34 5.12
N VAL A 379 52.73 43.97 6.15
CA VAL A 379 52.05 44.43 7.38
C VAL A 379 50.91 45.43 7.13
N GLU A 380 50.97 46.24 6.07
CA GLU A 380 49.89 47.18 5.73
C GLU A 380 48.58 46.47 5.35
N LEU A 381 48.66 45.29 4.73
CA LEU A 381 47.47 44.48 4.43
C LEU A 381 46.89 43.86 5.72
N ALA A 382 47.73 43.58 6.73
CA ALA A 382 47.24 43.17 8.05
C ALA A 382 46.45 44.29 8.75
N PHE A 383 46.82 45.57 8.54
CA PHE A 383 46.01 46.71 8.99
C PHE A 383 44.70 46.87 8.20
N ALA A 384 44.69 46.60 6.89
CA ALA A 384 43.46 46.54 6.10
C ALA A 384 42.53 45.39 6.55
N MET A 385 43.08 44.25 6.97
CA MET A 385 42.33 43.17 7.61
C MET A 385 41.85 43.56 9.02
N ALA A 386 42.65 44.27 9.82
CA ALA A 386 42.25 44.80 11.13
C ALA A 386 41.09 45.81 11.02
N ALA A 387 41.06 46.64 9.97
CA ALA A 387 39.92 47.50 9.66
C ALA A 387 38.65 46.69 9.30
N ASN A 388 38.80 45.57 8.59
CA ASN A 388 37.69 44.64 8.34
C ASN A 388 37.22 43.90 9.62
N LEU A 389 38.13 43.65 10.58
CA LEU A 389 37.81 43.15 11.92
C LEU A 389 37.03 44.19 12.76
N ALA A 390 37.42 45.47 12.71
CA ALA A 390 36.60 46.55 13.27
C ALA A 390 35.23 46.68 12.57
N GLY A 391 35.16 46.29 11.28
CA GLY A 391 33.93 46.13 10.52
C GLY A 391 33.04 44.93 10.91
N MET A 392 33.42 44.10 11.90
CA MET A 392 32.66 42.90 12.30
C MET A 392 31.39 43.18 13.14
N SER A 393 30.61 44.16 12.72
CA SER A 393 29.15 44.16 12.91
C SER A 393 28.45 43.30 11.84
N LYS A 394 29.14 42.28 11.31
CA LYS A 394 28.49 41.23 10.52
C LYS A 394 27.49 40.49 11.42
N LYS A 395 26.31 40.22 10.87
CA LYS A 395 25.41 39.22 11.44
C LYS A 395 26.17 37.89 11.49
N SER A 396 25.88 37.07 12.52
CA SER A 396 26.25 35.65 12.46
C SER A 396 25.28 35.00 11.47
N GLU A 397 25.72 34.88 10.22
CA GLU A 397 24.98 34.23 9.15
C GLU A 397 25.14 32.71 9.29
N ARG A 398 24.11 31.95 8.88
CA ARG A 398 24.15 30.48 8.95
C ARG A 398 25.01 29.94 7.81
N MET A 399 25.94 29.05 8.16
CA MET A 399 26.66 28.21 7.20
C MET A 399 25.70 27.31 6.44
N THR A 400 25.99 27.06 5.16
CA THR A 400 25.40 25.97 4.37
C THR A 400 25.77 24.60 4.92
N HIS A 401 25.12 23.54 4.45
CA HIS A 401 25.43 22.16 4.83
C HIS A 401 26.90 21.80 4.58
N SER A 402 27.45 22.20 3.43
CA SER A 402 28.85 21.90 3.05
C SER A 402 29.86 22.67 3.91
N GLU A 403 29.62 23.97 4.15
CA GLU A 403 30.46 24.79 5.03
C GLU A 403 30.44 24.30 6.48
N LEU A 404 29.25 23.94 6.99
CA LEU A 404 29.10 23.37 8.33
C LEU A 404 29.81 22.02 8.45
N LYS A 405 29.67 21.14 7.45
CA LYS A 405 30.35 19.84 7.41
C LYS A 405 31.87 20.00 7.42
N LYS A 406 32.40 20.96 6.65
CA LYS A 406 33.82 21.32 6.69
C LYS A 406 34.23 21.82 8.08
N TYR A 407 33.51 22.81 8.63
CA TYR A 407 33.77 23.37 9.96
C TYR A 407 33.79 22.30 11.06
N VAL A 408 32.85 21.36 11.06
CA VAL A 408 32.80 20.25 12.03
C VAL A 408 34.02 19.35 11.89
N ASN A 409 34.36 18.91 10.67
CA ASN A 409 35.53 18.05 10.46
C ASN A 409 36.86 18.74 10.80
N GLU A 410 36.96 20.07 10.67
CA GLU A 410 38.17 20.85 11.00
C GLU A 410 38.31 21.19 12.49
N ASN A 411 37.21 21.29 13.25
CA ASN A 411 37.21 21.78 14.64
C ASN A 411 36.78 20.71 15.68
N PHE A 412 36.28 19.56 15.22
CA PHE A 412 35.69 18.51 16.06
C PHE A 412 36.09 17.08 15.62
N SER A 413 37.19 16.94 14.88
CA SER A 413 37.78 15.66 14.45
C SER A 413 37.93 14.64 15.58
N ASP A 414 38.30 15.13 16.75
CA ASP A 414 38.71 14.31 17.92
C ASP A 414 37.52 13.59 18.56
N TYR A 415 36.30 13.99 18.22
CA TYR A 415 35.04 13.37 18.65
C TYR A 415 34.51 12.33 17.65
N LYS A 416 35.31 11.93 16.67
CA LYS A 416 34.98 10.86 15.72
C LYS A 416 35.03 9.48 16.40
N TRP A 417 34.08 8.61 16.08
CA TRP A 417 34.09 7.23 16.57
C TRP A 417 35.20 6.40 15.89
N GLU A 418 35.92 5.61 16.68
CA GLU A 418 36.84 4.58 16.16
C GLU A 418 36.10 3.45 15.44
N GLU A 419 36.82 2.67 14.62
CA GLU A 419 36.27 1.48 13.97
C GLU A 419 35.90 0.38 15.00
N ALA A 420 34.62 -0.01 15.01
CA ALA A 420 34.10 -0.93 16.01
C ALA A 420 34.52 -2.39 15.75
N LYS A 421 35.44 -2.91 16.58
CA LYS A 421 35.81 -4.34 16.65
C LYS A 421 34.83 -5.12 17.54
N MET A 422 34.48 -6.34 17.16
CA MET A 422 33.47 -7.14 17.85
C MET A 422 33.98 -7.74 19.18
N GLU A 423 33.56 -7.17 20.30
CA GLU A 423 33.97 -7.55 21.67
C GLU A 423 32.84 -7.28 22.69
N ASN A 424 32.91 -7.84 23.90
CA ASN A 424 31.93 -7.57 24.95
C ASN A 424 32.30 -6.30 25.75
N LEU A 425 31.67 -5.17 25.42
CA LEU A 425 31.88 -3.87 26.08
C LEU A 425 31.00 -3.67 27.34
N CYS A 426 30.43 -4.75 27.90
CA CYS A 426 29.60 -4.72 29.13
C CYS A 426 30.16 -5.55 30.29
N ALA A 427 31.29 -6.24 30.09
CA ALA A 427 32.09 -6.77 31.18
C ALA A 427 32.57 -5.63 32.09
N PRO A 428 32.71 -5.84 33.41
CA PRO A 428 33.18 -4.80 34.32
C PRO A 428 34.65 -4.48 34.04
N LYS A 429 34.91 -3.37 33.32
CA LYS A 429 36.27 -2.86 33.14
C LYS A 429 36.81 -2.35 34.48
N THR A 430 37.90 -2.93 34.96
CA THR A 430 38.67 -2.46 36.12
C THR A 430 39.23 -1.07 35.83
N GLY A 431 38.58 -0.03 36.34
CA GLY A 431 38.91 1.38 36.04
C GLY A 431 37.75 2.37 36.19
N GLY A 432 36.51 1.90 36.35
CA GLY A 432 35.39 2.78 36.74
C GLY A 432 35.49 3.20 38.21
N TYR A 433 36.05 4.37 38.49
CA TYR A 433 36.19 4.90 39.85
C TYR A 433 34.80 5.12 40.49
N VAL A 434 34.59 4.50 41.66
CA VAL A 434 33.36 4.64 42.47
C VAL A 434 33.67 5.51 43.69
N TYR A 435 33.16 6.74 43.68
CA TYR A 435 33.33 7.69 44.78
C TYR A 435 32.03 7.77 45.59
N GLY A 436 32.08 7.38 46.86
CA GLY A 436 30.91 7.46 47.76
C GLY A 436 29.68 6.65 47.31
N GLY A 437 29.88 5.57 46.53
CA GLY A 437 28.80 4.77 45.95
C GLY A 437 28.24 5.30 44.62
N SER A 438 28.72 6.44 44.12
CA SER A 438 28.37 6.97 42.80
C SER A 438 29.45 6.64 41.75
N SER A 439 29.02 6.35 40.53
CA SER A 439 29.90 6.07 39.39
C SER A 439 30.10 7.30 38.51
N VAL A 440 31.35 7.67 38.27
CA VAL A 440 31.69 8.69 37.27
C VAL A 440 31.63 8.06 35.88
N ILE A 441 30.88 8.67 34.97
CA ILE A 441 30.76 8.20 33.58
C ILE A 441 31.81 8.89 32.70
N THR A 442 32.42 8.11 31.81
CA THR A 442 33.14 8.63 30.64
C THR A 442 32.13 8.85 29.52
N LEU A 443 32.06 10.08 29.02
CA LEU A 443 31.16 10.43 27.90
C LEU A 443 31.62 9.72 26.61
N THR A 444 30.65 9.34 25.78
CA THR A 444 30.91 8.87 24.41
C THR A 444 31.33 10.03 23.49
N PRO A 445 31.99 9.77 22.34
CA PRO A 445 32.45 10.83 21.46
C PRO A 445 31.35 11.81 21.03
N THR A 446 30.17 11.31 20.63
CA THR A 446 29.02 12.19 20.30
C THR A 446 28.49 12.96 21.51
N GLN A 447 28.55 12.42 22.73
CA GLN A 447 28.11 13.15 23.93
C GLN A 447 29.03 14.33 24.24
N ASP A 448 30.34 14.13 24.10
CA ASP A 448 31.31 15.18 24.37
C ASP A 448 31.39 16.19 23.19
N PHE A 449 31.18 15.76 21.95
CA PHE A 449 30.90 16.65 20.82
C PHE A 449 29.74 17.60 21.13
N LEU A 450 28.59 17.06 21.54
CA LEU A 450 27.39 17.87 21.83
C LEU A 450 27.60 18.83 23.01
N LYS A 451 28.41 18.45 23.99
CA LYS A 451 28.82 19.28 25.13
C LYS A 451 29.56 20.54 24.70
N HIS A 452 30.34 20.48 23.61
CA HIS A 452 31.14 21.58 23.10
C HIS A 452 30.48 22.33 21.92
N TYR A 453 29.73 21.63 21.06
CA TYR A 453 29.07 22.23 19.89
C TYR A 453 27.81 23.03 20.26
N PHE A 454 26.94 22.49 21.14
CA PHE A 454 25.68 23.15 21.50
C PHE A 454 25.84 23.99 22.76
N VAL A 455 26.25 25.25 22.54
CA VAL A 455 26.62 26.22 23.59
C VAL A 455 25.85 27.54 23.43
N PRO A 456 25.79 28.42 24.46
CA PRO A 456 25.03 29.68 24.40
C PRO A 456 25.42 30.64 23.26
N SER A 457 26.66 30.55 22.77
CA SER A 457 27.22 31.35 21.67
C SER A 457 26.80 30.86 20.28
N ASN A 458 26.38 29.60 20.12
CA ASN A 458 26.09 28.98 18.83
C ASN A 458 24.98 29.74 18.05
N PRO A 459 25.05 29.89 16.71
CA PRO A 459 23.99 30.52 15.92
C PRO A 459 22.61 29.86 16.06
N VAL A 460 22.50 28.52 16.10
CA VAL A 460 21.20 27.82 16.05
C VAL A 460 20.40 27.94 17.36
N LYS A 461 19.11 28.33 17.26
CA LYS A 461 18.26 28.58 18.44
C LYS A 461 17.82 27.32 19.18
N GLY A 462 17.91 26.17 18.54
CA GLY A 462 17.77 24.88 19.20
C GLY A 462 18.37 23.75 18.39
N MET A 463 18.27 22.54 18.92
CA MET A 463 18.77 21.32 18.30
C MET A 463 17.88 20.12 18.64
N LEU A 464 17.69 19.24 17.66
CA LEU A 464 17.00 17.97 17.77
C LEU A 464 18.02 16.83 17.86
N LEU A 465 18.13 16.20 19.03
CA LEU A 465 18.86 14.96 19.24
C LEU A 465 17.98 13.80 18.77
N TRP A 466 18.12 13.43 17.49
CA TRP A 466 17.54 12.21 16.95
C TRP A 466 18.46 11.03 17.24
N HIS A 467 18.37 10.55 18.48
CA HIS A 467 19.32 9.62 19.08
C HIS A 467 18.57 8.35 19.50
N SER A 468 19.11 7.17 19.17
CA SER A 468 18.43 5.88 19.34
C SER A 468 18.07 5.55 20.80
N THR A 469 17.34 4.46 21.03
CA THR A 469 17.11 4.00 22.42
C THR A 469 18.43 3.56 23.07
N GLY A 470 18.63 3.86 24.37
CA GLY A 470 19.86 3.56 25.12
C GLY A 470 21.14 4.33 24.74
N SER A 471 21.15 5.09 23.65
CA SER A 471 22.28 5.93 23.18
C SER A 471 22.89 6.88 24.22
N GLY A 472 22.15 7.26 25.26
CA GLY A 472 22.62 8.14 26.34
C GLY A 472 22.08 9.57 26.32
N LYS A 473 21.03 9.87 25.52
CA LYS A 473 20.36 11.19 25.40
C LYS A 473 20.32 12.04 26.68
N THR A 474 19.82 11.48 27.79
CA THR A 474 19.69 12.16 29.09
C THR A 474 21.04 12.67 29.60
N CYS A 475 22.09 11.86 29.47
CA CYS A 475 23.46 12.21 29.82
C CYS A 475 24.02 13.29 28.87
N SER A 476 23.75 13.19 27.55
CA SER A 476 24.12 14.22 26.56
C SER A 476 23.55 15.61 26.92
N ALA A 477 22.27 15.65 27.30
CA ALA A 477 21.58 16.90 27.65
C ALA A 477 22.02 17.45 29.02
N ILE A 478 22.29 16.60 30.02
CA ILE A 478 22.85 17.04 31.30
C ILE A 478 24.27 17.60 31.11
N ALA A 479 25.12 16.94 30.31
CA ALA A 479 26.47 17.41 30.03
C ALA A 479 26.46 18.77 29.32
N ALA A 480 25.69 18.93 28.24
CA ALA A 480 25.57 20.21 27.53
C ALA A 480 24.99 21.33 28.41
N ALA A 481 23.96 21.04 29.23
CA ALA A 481 23.34 22.03 30.12
C ALA A 481 24.24 22.46 31.28
N SER A 482 25.05 21.55 31.83
CA SER A 482 25.97 21.82 32.94
C SER A 482 27.37 22.30 32.53
N ASN A 483 27.62 22.42 31.23
CA ASN A 483 28.76 23.14 30.67
C ASN A 483 28.42 24.65 30.58
N GLN A 484 28.71 25.31 29.45
CA GLN A 484 28.67 26.77 29.31
C GLN A 484 27.32 27.42 29.64
N PHE A 485 26.21 26.72 29.45
CA PHE A 485 24.87 27.21 29.82
C PHE A 485 24.75 27.53 31.31
N GLU A 486 25.22 26.64 32.17
CA GLU A 486 25.14 26.81 33.62
C GLU A 486 26.04 27.95 34.11
N SER A 487 27.27 28.05 33.58
CA SER A 487 28.21 29.14 33.91
C SER A 487 27.79 30.51 33.38
N GLU A 488 27.10 30.57 32.23
CA GLU A 488 26.51 31.82 31.72
C GLU A 488 25.21 32.23 32.43
N GLY A 489 24.78 31.47 33.44
CA GLY A 489 23.59 31.75 34.24
C GLY A 489 22.27 31.54 33.49
N TYR A 490 22.21 30.60 32.55
CA TYR A 490 20.93 30.21 31.94
C TYR A 490 20.07 29.44 32.95
N THR A 491 18.78 29.73 33.02
CA THR A 491 17.81 28.91 33.75
C THR A 491 17.56 27.62 32.98
N ILE A 492 17.74 26.46 33.61
CA ILE A 492 17.51 25.15 32.97
C ILE A 492 16.09 24.67 33.28
N LEU A 493 15.29 24.42 32.24
CA LEU A 493 13.93 23.89 32.35
C LEU A 493 13.83 22.51 31.69
N TRP A 494 13.72 21.46 32.50
CA TRP A 494 13.54 20.09 31.99
C TRP A 494 12.07 19.69 31.95
N VAL A 495 11.60 19.25 30.78
CA VAL A 495 10.25 18.73 30.53
C VAL A 495 10.35 17.24 30.17
N THR A 496 9.69 16.37 30.93
CA THR A 496 9.63 14.92 30.66
C THR A 496 8.31 14.32 31.16
N ARG A 497 8.15 13.00 31.09
CA ARG A 497 7.02 12.27 31.69
C ARG A 497 7.13 12.21 33.21
N THR A 498 5.99 12.21 33.88
CA THR A 498 5.90 12.08 35.35
C THR A 498 6.61 10.82 35.88
N THR A 499 6.66 9.74 35.09
CA THR A 499 7.40 8.50 35.39
C THR A 499 8.92 8.65 35.32
N LEU A 500 9.43 9.35 34.30
CA LEU A 500 10.85 9.50 33.97
C LEU A 500 11.60 10.53 34.84
N LYS A 501 10.89 11.37 35.62
CA LYS A 501 11.51 12.44 36.43
C LYS A 501 12.59 11.97 37.41
N ASN A 502 12.59 10.71 37.81
CA ASN A 502 13.61 10.16 38.71
C ASN A 502 14.91 9.81 37.98
N ASP A 503 14.82 9.45 36.69
CA ASP A 503 15.95 8.97 35.90
C ASP A 503 16.91 10.12 35.57
N ILE A 504 16.40 11.36 35.52
CA ILE A 504 17.21 12.59 35.48
C ILE A 504 18.15 12.63 36.68
N TRP A 505 17.62 12.51 37.91
CA TRP A 505 18.43 12.57 39.14
C TRP A 505 19.46 11.45 39.21
N LYS A 506 19.13 10.25 38.70
CA LYS A 506 20.08 9.15 38.57
C LYS A 506 21.28 9.53 37.69
N ASN A 507 21.04 10.14 36.52
CA ASN A 507 22.09 10.63 35.60
C ASN A 507 22.78 11.93 36.07
N MET A 508 22.28 12.59 37.13
CA MET A 508 22.95 13.73 37.76
C MET A 508 23.82 13.32 38.96
N PHE A 509 23.43 12.31 39.73
CA PHE A 509 24.03 12.02 41.04
C PHE A 509 24.61 10.60 41.22
N ASP A 510 24.06 9.57 40.58
CA ASP A 510 24.50 8.17 40.76
C ASP A 510 25.36 7.69 39.56
N GLN A 511 25.01 8.17 38.38
CA GLN A 511 25.65 7.95 37.08
C GLN A 511 26.06 9.33 36.55
N VAL A 512 27.11 9.93 37.12
CA VAL A 512 27.32 11.39 37.09
C VAL A 512 27.73 11.88 35.70
N CYS A 513 26.77 12.48 34.98
CA CYS A 513 26.96 13.17 33.70
C CYS A 513 26.98 14.71 33.83
N HIS A 514 26.86 15.25 35.05
CA HIS A 514 26.84 16.68 35.33
C HIS A 514 28.28 17.19 35.49
N GLU A 515 28.76 18.04 34.58
CA GLU A 515 30.20 18.31 34.45
C GLU A 515 30.79 18.97 35.70
N VAL A 516 30.11 20.00 36.25
CA VAL A 516 30.54 20.64 37.52
C VAL A 516 30.65 19.65 38.69
N ILE A 517 29.72 18.69 38.82
CA ILE A 517 29.76 17.67 39.88
C ILE A 517 30.86 16.65 39.59
N ARG A 518 31.00 16.23 38.33
CA ARG A 518 32.01 15.28 37.84
C ARG A 518 33.42 15.78 38.12
N THR A 519 33.74 17.02 37.74
CA THR A 519 35.05 17.65 38.00
C THR A 519 35.36 17.68 39.50
N LYS A 520 34.39 18.08 40.33
CA LYS A 520 34.57 18.16 41.79
C LYS A 520 34.70 16.81 42.48
N LEU A 521 34.04 15.76 41.97
CA LEU A 521 34.24 14.40 42.45
C LEU A 521 35.62 13.87 42.07
N THR A 522 36.05 14.06 40.82
CA THR A 522 37.38 13.64 40.36
C THR A 522 38.52 14.39 41.08
N ALA A 523 38.28 15.64 41.48
CA ALA A 523 39.19 16.43 42.31
C ALA A 523 39.10 16.14 43.83
N ASN A 524 38.22 15.23 44.27
CA ASN A 524 37.89 14.95 45.68
C ASN A 524 37.38 16.17 46.50
N GLU A 525 36.91 17.24 45.85
CA GLU A 525 36.36 18.44 46.54
C GLU A 525 35.05 18.16 47.28
N ILE A 526 34.26 17.18 46.82
CA ILE A 526 32.94 16.84 47.35
C ILE A 526 32.77 15.33 47.52
N ALA A 527 32.00 14.94 48.53
CA ALA A 527 31.50 13.57 48.69
C ALA A 527 29.99 13.53 48.40
N MET A 528 29.51 12.51 47.67
CA MET A 528 28.09 12.40 47.32
C MET A 528 27.23 12.06 48.55
N PRO A 529 26.25 12.90 48.94
CA PRO A 529 25.36 12.58 50.05
C PRO A 529 24.41 11.43 49.72
N SER A 530 24.07 10.61 50.70
CA SER A 530 23.02 9.58 50.58
C SER A 530 21.61 10.18 50.48
N GLU A 531 21.35 11.28 51.21
CA GLU A 531 20.05 11.93 51.28
C GLU A 531 19.76 12.86 50.08
N GLN A 532 18.62 12.67 49.42
CA GLN A 532 18.20 13.50 48.29
C GLN A 532 18.15 15.02 48.61
N PRO A 533 17.64 15.50 49.77
CA PRO A 533 17.68 16.94 50.10
C PRO A 533 19.10 17.52 50.20
N LYS A 534 20.11 16.71 50.57
CA LYS A 534 21.51 17.11 50.60
C LYS A 534 22.11 17.12 49.19
N ARG A 535 21.84 16.08 48.37
CA ARG A 535 22.21 16.05 46.93
C ARG A 535 21.70 17.28 46.17
N MET A 536 20.46 17.69 46.42
CA MET A 536 19.85 18.87 45.78
C MET A 536 20.54 20.21 46.11
N LYS A 537 21.37 20.30 47.17
CA LYS A 537 22.16 21.52 47.49
C LYS A 537 23.45 21.64 46.68
N LEU A 538 23.88 20.59 45.96
CA LEU A 538 25.05 20.61 45.09
C LEU A 538 24.80 21.33 43.76
N LEU A 539 23.53 21.52 43.39
CA LEU A 539 23.13 22.15 42.13
C LEU A 539 23.12 23.68 42.26
N SER A 540 23.54 24.36 41.18
CA SER A 540 23.59 25.82 41.15
C SER A 540 22.22 26.49 41.06
N SER A 541 22.26 27.82 41.07
CA SER A 541 21.15 28.73 40.75
C SER A 541 20.43 28.45 39.43
N SER A 542 21.05 27.73 38.50
CA SER A 542 20.54 27.44 37.16
C SER A 542 19.49 26.32 37.18
N TRP A 543 19.54 25.42 38.17
CA TRP A 543 18.63 24.26 38.32
C TRP A 543 17.52 24.46 39.38
N ARG A 544 17.24 25.71 39.79
CA ARG A 544 16.21 26.04 40.81
C ARG A 544 14.83 25.47 40.49
N ILE A 545 14.44 25.41 39.21
CA ILE A 545 13.14 24.90 38.78
C ILE A 545 13.27 23.40 38.51
N ARG A 546 12.67 22.59 39.39
CA ARG A 546 12.70 21.11 39.29
C ARG A 546 12.02 20.61 38.01
N PRO A 547 12.45 19.46 37.44
CA PRO A 547 11.86 18.87 36.24
C PRO A 547 10.33 18.76 36.30
N MET A 548 9.68 19.24 35.24
CA MET A 548 8.23 19.38 35.15
C MET A 548 7.62 18.39 34.15
N SER A 549 6.33 18.09 34.28
CA SER A 549 5.61 17.29 33.29
C SER A 549 5.11 18.15 32.13
N TYR A 550 4.82 17.54 30.98
CA TYR A 550 4.22 18.22 29.82
C TYR A 550 3.00 19.08 30.19
N LYS A 551 2.12 18.60 31.08
CA LYS A 551 0.98 19.38 31.61
C LYS A 551 1.40 20.58 32.46
N GLN A 552 2.42 20.43 33.31
CA GLN A 552 2.97 21.55 34.10
C GLN A 552 3.65 22.60 33.20
N PHE A 553 4.34 22.15 32.14
CA PHE A 553 4.96 23.00 31.13
C PHE A 553 3.91 23.76 30.30
N SER A 554 2.85 23.09 29.85
CA SER A 554 1.72 23.75 29.20
C SER A 554 1.12 24.84 30.08
N ASN A 555 0.90 24.58 31.37
CA ASN A 555 0.39 25.60 32.31
C ASN A 555 1.39 26.76 32.56
N LEU A 556 2.70 26.55 32.38
CA LEU A 556 3.71 27.61 32.48
C LEU A 556 3.60 28.53 31.26
N VAL A 557 3.57 27.91 30.07
CA VAL A 557 3.46 28.59 28.77
C VAL A 557 2.14 29.36 28.64
N SER A 558 1.00 28.76 29.01
CA SER A 558 -0.31 29.42 29.01
C SER A 558 -0.51 30.44 30.16
N LYS A 559 0.54 30.75 30.94
CA LYS A 559 0.58 31.75 32.04
C LYS A 559 -0.34 31.45 33.25
N ARG A 560 -0.41 30.17 33.66
CA ARG A 560 -1.35 29.65 34.67
C ARG A 560 -0.69 28.93 35.85
N ASN A 561 0.59 29.22 36.18
CA ASN A 561 1.24 28.63 37.34
C ASN A 561 2.37 29.47 37.96
N GLN A 562 2.75 29.11 39.18
CA GLN A 562 3.82 29.76 39.96
C GLN A 562 5.21 29.66 39.30
N TYR A 563 5.44 28.73 38.37
CA TYR A 563 6.70 28.67 37.61
C TYR A 563 6.80 29.82 36.61
N TYR A 564 5.69 30.21 35.98
CA TYR A 564 5.62 31.43 35.15
C TYR A 564 5.94 32.67 35.99
N ASP A 565 5.33 32.81 37.17
CA ASP A 565 5.61 33.95 38.07
C ASP A 565 7.07 33.98 38.55
N THR A 566 7.67 32.81 38.74
CA THR A 566 9.09 32.67 39.08
C THR A 566 9.99 33.13 37.93
N LEU A 567 9.70 32.71 36.70
CA LEU A 567 10.42 33.15 35.50
C LEU A 567 10.25 34.65 35.23
N VAL A 568 9.05 35.20 35.44
CA VAL A 568 8.80 36.65 35.34
C VAL A 568 9.63 37.44 36.34
N LYS A 569 9.84 36.92 37.56
CA LYS A 569 10.71 37.55 38.59
C LYS A 569 12.20 37.45 38.25
N LEU A 570 12.65 36.38 37.60
CA LEU A 570 14.06 36.18 37.22
C LEU A 570 14.44 36.92 35.92
N ASN A 571 13.64 36.74 34.88
CA ASN A 571 13.97 37.11 33.50
C ASN A 571 13.26 38.41 33.04
N GLY A 572 12.13 38.74 33.69
CA GLY A 572 11.28 39.88 33.38
C GLY A 572 9.99 39.51 32.64
N ALA A 573 8.98 40.38 32.73
CA ALA A 573 7.66 40.15 32.13
C ALA A 573 7.60 40.28 30.60
N ALA A 574 8.62 40.84 29.94
CA ALA A 574 8.66 41.04 28.49
C ALA A 574 9.04 39.75 27.73
N ASP A 575 10.01 39.01 28.26
CA ASP A 575 10.36 37.66 27.83
C ASP A 575 10.74 36.79 29.05
N PRO A 576 9.78 36.04 29.62
CA PRO A 576 10.05 35.12 30.72
C PRO A 576 11.00 33.97 30.35
N LEU A 577 11.28 33.72 29.07
CA LEU A 577 12.18 32.68 28.58
C LEU A 577 13.56 33.21 28.14
N ARG A 578 13.84 34.51 28.37
CA ARG A 578 15.19 35.10 28.23
C ARG A 578 16.20 34.31 29.07
N LYS A 579 17.42 34.09 28.54
CA LYS A 579 18.46 33.24 29.14
C LYS A 579 17.91 31.93 29.77
N THR A 580 17.09 31.19 29.02
CA THR A 580 16.52 29.92 29.45
C THR A 580 16.87 28.80 28.47
N LEU A 581 17.38 27.67 28.95
CA LEU A 581 17.53 26.44 28.17
C LEU A 581 16.35 25.52 28.50
N ILE A 582 15.52 25.22 27.50
CA ILE A 582 14.41 24.27 27.63
C ILE A 582 14.85 22.93 27.03
N ILE A 583 14.83 21.87 27.85
CA ILE A 583 15.15 20.50 27.46
C ILE A 583 13.83 19.72 27.43
N ILE A 584 13.44 19.21 26.27
CA ILE A 584 12.19 18.46 26.08
C ILE A 584 12.51 17.00 25.73
N ASP A 585 12.19 16.12 26.66
CA ASP A 585 12.43 14.68 26.61
C ASP A 585 11.21 13.91 26.07
N GLU A 586 11.47 12.94 25.20
CA GLU A 586 10.48 12.33 24.27
C GLU A 586 9.67 13.36 23.47
N ALA A 587 10.37 14.34 22.90
CA ALA A 587 9.82 15.51 22.19
C ALA A 587 8.83 15.19 21.06
N HIS A 588 8.85 13.97 20.52
CA HIS A 588 7.89 13.52 19.51
C HIS A 588 6.43 13.53 20.03
N LYS A 589 6.20 13.53 21.35
CA LYS A 589 4.87 13.70 21.96
C LYS A 589 4.33 15.14 21.91
N LEU A 590 5.08 16.10 21.38
CA LEU A 590 4.60 17.47 21.09
C LEU A 590 3.56 17.49 19.95
N TYR A 591 3.79 16.70 18.89
CA TYR A 591 2.93 16.63 17.70
C TYR A 591 2.28 15.24 17.48
N GLY A 592 2.84 14.17 18.06
CA GLY A 592 2.33 12.80 17.93
C GLY A 592 0.89 12.64 18.42
N SER A 593 0.02 12.20 17.51
CA SER A 593 -1.44 12.35 17.60
C SER A 593 -2.17 11.32 18.49
N SER A 594 -1.49 10.22 18.88
CA SER A 594 -2.09 9.01 19.47
C SER A 594 -2.06 8.91 21.01
N ASP A 595 -0.91 9.15 21.64
CA ASP A 595 -0.62 8.52 22.95
C ASP A 595 -0.88 9.37 24.19
N LEU A 596 -0.81 10.70 24.09
CA LEU A 596 -1.10 11.58 25.22
C LEU A 596 -2.62 11.69 25.42
N SER A 597 -3.04 11.54 26.68
CA SER A 597 -4.41 11.84 27.11
C SER A 597 -4.75 13.29 26.78
N THR A 598 -6.02 13.59 26.49
CA THR A 598 -6.49 14.97 26.21
C THR A 598 -6.26 15.94 27.37
N ILE A 599 -5.91 15.43 28.55
CA ILE A 599 -5.61 16.17 29.79
C ILE A 599 -4.10 16.49 29.91
N GLU A 600 -3.24 15.85 29.12
CA GLU A 600 -1.78 15.98 29.14
C GLU A 600 -1.16 16.53 27.84
N ARG A 601 -1.96 16.65 26.76
CA ARG A 601 -1.52 17.29 25.51
C ARG A 601 -1.13 18.77 25.77
N PRO A 602 0.05 19.22 25.29
CA PRO A 602 0.47 20.60 25.46
C PRO A 602 -0.29 21.57 24.56
N ASP A 603 -0.45 22.80 25.04
CA ASP A 603 -0.92 23.97 24.30
C ASP A 603 0.16 24.43 23.30
N MET A 604 0.18 23.80 22.12
CA MET A 604 1.22 24.00 21.10
C MET A 604 1.18 25.39 20.46
N ASP A 605 -0.01 25.99 20.32
CA ASP A 605 -0.16 27.38 19.87
C ASP A 605 0.52 28.34 20.87
N ALA A 606 0.26 28.20 22.17
CA ALA A 606 0.92 29.03 23.18
C ALA A 606 2.43 28.76 23.27
N LEU A 607 2.87 27.50 23.04
CA LEU A 607 4.30 27.14 23.06
C LEU A 607 5.07 27.78 21.91
N HIS A 608 4.62 27.57 20.67
CA HIS A 608 5.22 28.19 19.48
C HIS A 608 5.27 29.71 19.65
N LYS A 609 4.14 30.33 20.01
CA LYS A 609 4.03 31.76 20.28
C LYS A 609 5.01 32.28 21.34
N SER A 610 5.23 31.52 22.42
CA SER A 610 6.16 31.91 23.49
C SER A 610 7.63 31.80 23.06
N LEU A 611 7.98 30.74 22.31
CA LEU A 611 9.33 30.57 21.74
C LEU A 611 9.63 31.66 20.70
N MET A 612 8.71 31.90 19.76
CA MET A 612 8.88 32.94 18.72
C MET A 612 8.97 34.35 19.31
N ASN A 613 8.21 34.64 20.38
CA ASN A 613 8.37 35.89 21.12
C ASN A 613 9.80 36.03 21.69
N SER A 614 10.33 35.00 22.34
CA SER A 614 11.70 35.04 22.90
C SER A 614 12.77 35.18 21.83
N TYR A 615 12.64 34.48 20.69
CA TYR A 615 13.55 34.64 19.54
C TYR A 615 13.52 36.07 18.97
N ALA A 616 12.33 36.65 18.83
CA ALA A 616 12.15 38.00 18.28
C ALA A 616 12.60 39.12 19.24
N VAL A 617 12.33 38.97 20.54
CA VAL A 617 12.59 39.97 21.59
C VAL A 617 14.04 39.90 22.05
N SER A 618 14.46 38.79 22.68
CA SER A 618 15.74 38.67 23.40
C SER A 618 16.98 38.41 22.52
N GLY A 619 16.80 38.11 21.23
CA GLY A 619 17.89 38.05 20.25
C GLY A 619 18.97 37.02 20.61
N ARG A 620 20.21 37.45 20.90
CA ARG A 620 21.28 36.54 21.37
C ARG A 620 20.93 35.86 22.71
N ASN A 621 20.27 36.57 23.62
CA ASN A 621 19.83 36.09 24.93
C ASN A 621 18.47 35.39 24.91
N SER A 622 17.96 34.98 23.73
CA SER A 622 16.73 34.22 23.61
C SER A 622 16.79 32.90 24.38
N VAL A 623 15.61 32.31 24.58
CA VAL A 623 15.47 30.88 24.87
C VAL A 623 16.33 30.06 23.90
N ARG A 624 16.88 28.95 24.41
CA ARG A 624 17.50 27.88 23.61
C ARG A 624 16.71 26.59 23.85
N LEU A 625 16.57 25.76 22.82
CA LEU A 625 15.71 24.58 22.84
C LEU A 625 16.50 23.30 22.51
N LEU A 626 16.45 22.29 23.38
CA LEU A 626 17.05 20.98 23.15
C LEU A 626 15.94 19.92 23.13
N LEU A 627 15.61 19.42 21.95
CA LEU A 627 14.59 18.40 21.73
C LEU A 627 15.23 17.02 21.68
N MET A 628 14.68 16.04 22.38
CA MET A 628 15.23 14.68 22.47
C MET A 628 14.21 13.62 22.06
N THR A 629 14.57 12.74 21.11
CA THR A 629 13.70 11.64 20.68
C THR A 629 14.48 10.52 19.97
N ALA A 630 14.00 9.28 20.05
CA ALA A 630 14.46 8.20 19.16
C ALA A 630 13.66 8.10 17.85
N THR A 631 12.44 8.66 17.84
CA THR A 631 11.45 8.53 16.76
C THR A 631 10.81 9.91 16.53
N PRO A 632 11.41 10.81 15.75
CA PRO A 632 10.88 12.16 15.49
C PRO A 632 9.65 12.16 14.57
N ILE A 633 9.42 11.07 13.86
CA ILE A 633 8.20 10.77 13.10
C ILE A 633 7.46 9.66 13.87
N THR A 634 6.18 9.87 14.18
CA THR A 634 5.27 8.82 14.69
C THR A 634 4.22 8.40 13.67
N THR A 635 3.39 9.35 13.21
CA THR A 635 2.25 9.06 12.31
C THR A 635 2.33 9.78 10.96
N ASN A 636 2.89 10.99 10.93
CA ASN A 636 3.04 11.83 9.74
C ASN A 636 4.49 12.35 9.64
N PRO A 637 5.19 12.22 8.50
CA PRO A 637 6.56 12.73 8.35
C PRO A 637 6.72 14.24 8.58
N MET A 638 5.64 15.03 8.43
CA MET A 638 5.64 16.46 8.78
C MET A 638 5.89 16.74 10.27
N GLU A 639 5.65 15.78 11.18
CA GLU A 639 5.94 15.92 12.61
C GLU A 639 7.40 16.31 12.88
N MET A 640 8.34 15.72 12.15
CA MET A 640 9.77 16.03 12.29
C MET A 640 10.10 17.45 11.77
N VAL A 641 9.45 17.87 10.68
CA VAL A 641 9.60 19.23 10.14
C VAL A 641 9.08 20.26 11.15
N GLN A 642 7.94 19.97 11.80
CA GLN A 642 7.38 20.78 12.88
C GLN A 642 8.31 20.86 14.11
N LEU A 643 8.93 19.74 14.53
CA LEU A 643 9.93 19.74 15.62
C LEU A 643 11.15 20.60 15.29
N ILE A 644 11.71 20.48 14.08
CA ILE A 644 12.86 21.30 13.66
C ILE A 644 12.47 22.79 13.58
N ASN A 645 11.24 23.11 13.16
CA ASN A 645 10.73 24.48 13.11
C ASN A 645 10.62 25.16 14.49
N LEU A 646 10.41 24.41 15.59
CA LEU A 646 10.47 24.99 16.94
C LEU A 646 11.87 25.54 17.29
N CYS A 647 12.92 25.03 16.64
CA CYS A 647 14.30 25.49 16.80
C CYS A 647 14.67 26.67 15.86
N LYS A 648 13.74 27.12 15.01
CA LYS A 648 13.94 28.14 13.96
C LYS A 648 13.12 29.42 14.24
N PRO A 649 13.67 30.62 14.04
CA PRO A 649 12.89 31.86 13.95
C PRO A 649 11.85 31.78 12.82
N MET A 650 10.72 32.50 12.93
CA MET A 650 9.60 32.41 11.96
C MET A 650 10.00 32.59 10.49
N GLY A 651 10.99 33.44 10.19
CA GLY A 651 11.47 33.66 8.81
C GLY A 651 12.32 32.52 8.22
N GLU A 652 12.70 31.53 9.02
CA GLU A 652 13.55 30.39 8.64
C GLU A 652 12.81 29.04 8.70
N GLN A 653 11.50 29.06 8.97
CA GLN A 653 10.69 27.84 9.13
C GLN A 653 10.34 27.21 7.77
N MET A 654 10.42 25.88 7.72
CA MET A 654 10.08 25.07 6.55
C MET A 654 8.54 24.90 6.44
N PRO A 655 7.97 24.70 5.24
CA PRO A 655 6.55 24.36 5.08
C PRO A 655 6.16 23.11 5.90
N ILE A 656 5.04 23.19 6.63
CA ILE A 656 4.55 22.12 7.53
C ILE A 656 3.38 21.30 6.94
N HIS A 657 2.88 21.68 5.77
CA HIS A 657 1.89 20.91 5.01
C HIS A 657 2.57 20.19 3.84
N PHE A 658 2.13 18.97 3.54
CA PHE A 658 2.81 18.10 2.60
C PHE A 658 2.78 18.63 1.15
N ASP A 659 1.68 19.22 0.69
CA ASP A 659 1.62 19.82 -0.64
C ASP A 659 2.62 20.98 -0.79
N ASP A 660 2.77 21.83 0.25
CA ASP A 660 3.66 23.00 0.20
C ASP A 660 5.14 22.59 0.33
N PHE A 661 5.42 21.55 1.13
CA PHE A 661 6.73 20.92 1.22
C PHE A 661 7.10 20.25 -0.12
N THR A 662 6.13 19.57 -0.77
CA THR A 662 6.30 18.95 -2.08
C THR A 662 6.68 19.99 -3.12
N ASN A 663 5.92 21.08 -3.22
CA ASN A 663 6.18 22.18 -4.16
C ASN A 663 7.53 22.90 -3.94
N LYS A 664 8.14 22.83 -2.74
CA LYS A 664 9.45 23.43 -2.46
C LYS A 664 10.62 22.46 -2.67
N TYR A 665 10.50 21.20 -2.27
CA TYR A 665 11.66 20.28 -2.17
C TYR A 665 11.56 18.99 -2.98
N LEU A 666 10.37 18.59 -3.46
CA LEU A 666 10.13 17.24 -4.02
C LEU A 666 9.76 17.28 -5.51
N GLU A 667 9.95 16.15 -6.19
CA GLU A 667 9.40 15.89 -7.52
C GLU A 667 7.90 15.51 -7.40
N PRO A 668 6.96 16.26 -8.02
CA PRO A 668 5.52 16.21 -7.73
C PRO A 668 4.87 14.82 -7.70
N ASP A 669 5.24 13.95 -8.65
CA ASP A 669 4.61 12.64 -8.83
C ASP A 669 5.32 11.48 -8.10
N SER A 670 6.52 11.70 -7.52
CA SER A 670 7.35 10.62 -6.99
C SER A 670 7.52 10.59 -5.47
N GLY A 671 7.28 11.71 -4.78
CA GLY A 671 7.54 11.85 -3.35
C GLY A 671 9.02 11.81 -2.95
N LYS A 672 9.94 11.87 -3.92
CA LYS A 672 11.39 11.99 -3.71
C LYS A 672 11.83 13.43 -3.79
N PHE A 673 12.95 13.77 -3.16
CA PHE A 673 13.56 15.09 -3.32
C PHE A 673 14.00 15.32 -4.77
N SER A 674 13.76 16.54 -5.27
CA SER A 674 14.43 17.02 -6.49
C SER A 674 15.89 17.31 -6.17
N ALA A 675 16.80 17.25 -7.14
CA ALA A 675 18.23 17.56 -6.90
C ALA A 675 18.46 18.94 -6.25
N PRO A 676 17.86 20.06 -6.72
CA PRO A 676 17.99 21.35 -6.04
C PRO A 676 17.22 21.38 -4.70
N GLY A 677 16.07 20.71 -4.60
CA GLY A 677 15.27 20.63 -3.39
C GLY A 677 15.97 19.88 -2.25
N GLN A 678 16.73 18.83 -2.57
CA GLN A 678 17.55 18.11 -1.60
C GLN A 678 18.64 19.01 -1.02
N LYS A 679 19.35 19.77 -1.86
CA LYS A 679 20.38 20.72 -1.39
C LYS A 679 19.75 21.79 -0.50
N GLN A 680 18.67 22.42 -0.94
CA GLN A 680 17.98 23.44 -0.13
C GLN A 680 17.46 22.87 1.20
N TYR A 681 16.97 21.63 1.22
CA TYR A 681 16.55 20.96 2.45
C TYR A 681 17.72 20.71 3.41
N LEU A 682 18.87 20.25 2.90
CA LEU A 682 20.09 20.06 3.70
C LEU A 682 20.57 21.38 4.32
N ASP A 683 20.58 22.47 3.54
CA ASP A 683 20.90 23.83 4.03
C ASP A 683 19.85 24.33 5.05
N ASP A 684 18.57 24.02 4.85
CA ASP A 684 17.49 24.37 5.78
C ASP A 684 17.61 23.64 7.14
N VAL A 685 18.07 22.39 7.18
CA VAL A 685 18.28 21.63 8.44
C VAL A 685 19.68 21.77 9.05
N ALA A 686 20.68 22.27 8.31
CA ALA A 686 22.07 22.36 8.74
C ALA A 686 22.23 22.98 10.14
N GLY A 687 22.81 22.21 11.07
CA GLY A 687 23.09 22.59 12.45
C GLY A 687 21.94 22.37 13.44
N TYR A 688 20.73 22.05 12.98
CA TYR A 688 19.56 21.82 13.85
C TYR A 688 19.35 20.37 14.28
N VAL A 689 20.04 19.40 13.66
CA VAL A 689 19.85 17.96 13.96
C VAL A 689 21.19 17.31 14.26
N SER A 690 21.23 16.50 15.31
CA SER A 690 22.29 15.52 15.58
C SER A 690 21.69 14.11 15.54
N TYR A 691 22.37 13.18 14.87
CA TYR A 691 21.89 11.82 14.62
C TYR A 691 22.88 10.77 15.11
N LEU A 692 22.43 9.95 16.06
CA LEU A 692 23.21 8.84 16.61
C LEU A 692 22.36 7.58 16.73
N ASN A 693 22.69 6.56 15.93
CA ASN A 693 22.10 5.23 16.05
C ASN A 693 23.10 4.20 16.57
N ARG A 694 22.83 3.65 17.76
CA ARG A 694 23.63 2.59 18.41
C ARG A 694 22.89 1.25 18.52
N GLU A 695 21.70 1.10 17.93
CA GLU A 695 20.90 -0.14 18.04
C GLU A 695 21.59 -1.35 17.39
N LYS A 696 22.50 -1.13 16.43
CA LYS A 696 23.36 -2.16 15.82
C LYS A 696 24.63 -2.50 16.61
N ASP A 697 24.97 -1.76 17.67
CA ASP A 697 26.23 -1.92 18.39
C ASP A 697 26.18 -3.18 19.28
N ALA A 698 26.34 -4.34 18.65
CA ALA A 698 26.21 -5.68 19.24
C ALA A 698 27.09 -5.93 20.47
N ARG A 699 28.12 -5.08 20.67
CA ARG A 699 29.05 -5.05 21.81
C ARG A 699 28.41 -4.55 23.09
N GLN A 700 27.33 -3.76 22.99
CA GLN A 700 26.58 -3.20 24.12
C GLN A 700 25.05 -3.35 24.01
N PHE A 701 24.51 -3.67 22.84
CA PHE A 701 23.08 -3.76 22.59
C PHE A 701 22.71 -5.13 22.03
N SER A 702 21.61 -5.71 22.51
CA SER A 702 21.07 -6.92 21.92
C SER A 702 20.49 -6.67 20.53
N GLN A 703 20.60 -7.69 19.68
CA GLN A 703 20.40 -7.59 18.24
C GLN A 703 19.07 -8.26 17.86
N PRO A 704 18.04 -7.47 17.45
CA PRO A 704 16.69 -7.99 17.24
C PRO A 704 16.59 -8.80 15.94
N ILE A 705 16.32 -10.10 16.07
CA ILE A 705 16.07 -11.03 14.96
C ILE A 705 14.54 -11.16 14.81
N ILE A 706 13.99 -10.58 13.75
CA ILE A 706 12.52 -10.49 13.56
C ILE A 706 12.01 -11.71 12.80
N HIS A 707 11.01 -12.38 13.38
CA HIS A 707 10.30 -13.52 12.79
C HIS A 707 8.81 -13.20 12.67
N HIS A 708 8.25 -13.30 11.46
CA HIS A 708 6.81 -13.16 11.24
C HIS A 708 6.11 -14.52 11.41
N VAL A 709 5.15 -14.59 12.33
CA VAL A 709 4.37 -15.79 12.66
C VAL A 709 2.96 -15.62 12.08
N ASN A 710 2.74 -16.20 10.89
CA ASN A 710 1.48 -16.11 10.18
C ASN A 710 0.57 -17.30 10.53
N VAL A 711 -0.62 -17.02 11.03
CA VAL A 711 -1.61 -18.02 11.50
C VAL A 711 -2.82 -18.05 10.55
N PRO A 712 -3.40 -19.20 10.18
CA PRO A 712 -4.64 -19.21 9.40
C PRO A 712 -5.79 -18.59 10.21
N LEU A 713 -6.51 -17.64 9.62
CA LEU A 713 -7.65 -16.97 10.25
C LEU A 713 -8.81 -17.93 10.61
N VAL A 714 -8.93 -19.05 9.90
CA VAL A 714 -9.93 -20.11 10.09
C VAL A 714 -9.50 -21.38 9.35
N LYS A 715 -9.95 -22.56 9.78
CA LYS A 715 -9.81 -23.83 9.02
C LYS A 715 -10.82 -23.84 7.88
N MET A 716 -10.41 -24.21 6.66
CA MET A 716 -11.31 -24.14 5.50
C MET A 716 -12.46 -25.15 5.57
N ASP A 717 -12.29 -26.27 6.27
CA ASP A 717 -13.33 -27.28 6.47
C ASP A 717 -14.53 -26.71 7.22
N ASP A 718 -14.31 -25.94 8.30
CA ASP A 718 -15.37 -25.25 9.04
C ASP A 718 -16.14 -24.27 8.13
N VAL A 719 -15.43 -23.54 7.27
CA VAL A 719 -16.03 -22.58 6.33
C VAL A 719 -16.87 -23.29 5.27
N ASN A 720 -16.38 -24.42 4.76
CA ASN A 720 -17.08 -25.26 3.79
C ASN A 720 -18.32 -25.93 4.40
N ALA A 721 -18.25 -26.35 5.67
CA ALA A 721 -19.35 -26.98 6.40
C ALA A 721 -20.46 -25.99 6.81
N PHE A 722 -20.12 -24.72 7.11
CA PHE A 722 -21.06 -23.80 7.78
C PHE A 722 -21.32 -22.46 7.04
N ASP A 723 -20.42 -21.94 6.20
CA ASP A 723 -20.55 -20.59 5.64
C ASP A 723 -21.28 -20.53 4.28
N LYS A 724 -22.61 -20.44 4.38
CA LYS A 724 -23.54 -20.25 3.25
C LYS A 724 -23.24 -19.00 2.39
N ARG A 725 -22.42 -18.04 2.82
CA ARG A 725 -22.02 -16.86 2.00
C ARG A 725 -20.68 -17.11 1.31
N ALA A 726 -19.68 -17.67 1.98
CA ALA A 726 -18.40 -18.04 1.38
C ALA A 726 -18.59 -19.02 0.22
N LEU A 727 -19.34 -20.11 0.43
CA LEU A 727 -19.60 -21.08 -0.65
C LEU A 727 -20.47 -20.50 -1.78
N ARG A 728 -21.27 -19.46 -1.54
CA ARG A 728 -21.95 -18.71 -2.61
C ARG A 728 -20.98 -17.90 -3.47
N GLU A 729 -19.90 -17.39 -2.88
CA GLU A 729 -18.91 -16.52 -3.51
C GLU A 729 -17.81 -17.33 -4.22
N ILE A 730 -17.29 -18.39 -3.60
CA ILE A 730 -16.36 -19.35 -4.23
C ILE A 730 -17.01 -19.99 -5.47
N VAL A 731 -18.24 -20.51 -5.35
CA VAL A 731 -18.98 -21.04 -6.52
C VAL A 731 -19.49 -19.90 -7.44
N LYS A 732 -19.26 -18.62 -7.13
CA LYS A 732 -19.47 -17.50 -8.08
C LYS A 732 -18.20 -17.24 -8.89
N SER A 733 -17.00 -17.23 -8.29
CA SER A 733 -15.73 -17.15 -9.03
C SER A 733 -15.58 -18.33 -9.98
N ASP A 734 -15.75 -19.57 -9.52
CA ASP A 734 -15.71 -20.77 -10.38
C ASP A 734 -16.62 -20.69 -11.61
N ILE A 735 -17.84 -20.15 -11.42
CA ILE A 735 -18.82 -19.99 -12.50
C ILE A 735 -18.47 -18.78 -13.38
N MET A 736 -17.75 -17.77 -12.87
CA MET A 736 -17.24 -16.66 -13.67
C MET A 736 -16.03 -17.06 -14.51
N ASP A 737 -15.12 -17.89 -14.00
CA ASP A 737 -13.94 -18.36 -14.72
C ASP A 737 -14.30 -19.38 -15.80
N LEU A 738 -15.17 -20.35 -15.49
CA LEU A 738 -15.74 -21.26 -16.49
C LEU A 738 -16.60 -20.49 -17.52
N LYS A 739 -17.29 -19.43 -17.12
CA LYS A 739 -17.98 -18.54 -18.08
C LYS A 739 -17.01 -17.76 -18.94
N LYS A 740 -15.86 -17.34 -18.42
CA LYS A 740 -14.84 -16.62 -19.19
C LYS A 740 -14.27 -17.56 -20.25
N GLN A 741 -13.79 -18.74 -19.86
CA GLN A 741 -13.33 -19.79 -20.80
C GLN A 741 -14.40 -20.12 -21.85
N MET A 742 -15.66 -20.29 -21.42
CA MET A 742 -16.78 -20.54 -22.34
C MET A 742 -17.08 -19.33 -23.24
N ASP A 743 -17.04 -18.08 -22.75
CA ASP A 743 -17.20 -16.86 -23.56
C ASP A 743 -16.06 -16.75 -24.59
N ASP A 744 -14.81 -17.03 -24.19
CA ASP A 744 -13.61 -17.02 -25.02
C ASP A 744 -13.70 -18.08 -26.15
N SER A 745 -14.06 -19.33 -25.83
CA SER A 745 -14.29 -20.39 -26.84
C SER A 745 -15.50 -20.09 -27.75
N ASN A 746 -16.55 -19.44 -27.23
CA ASN A 746 -17.66 -18.96 -28.08
C ASN A 746 -17.21 -17.79 -28.97
N MET A 747 -16.19 -17.01 -28.59
CA MET A 747 -15.62 -15.95 -29.42
C MET A 747 -14.74 -16.53 -30.53
N ALA A 748 -13.98 -17.61 -30.27
CA ALA A 748 -13.26 -18.36 -31.32
C ALA A 748 -14.21 -18.94 -32.39
N LEU A 749 -15.44 -19.32 -32.03
CA LEU A 749 -16.47 -19.73 -33.00
C LEU A 749 -17.19 -18.58 -33.73
N LYS A 750 -17.04 -17.31 -33.29
CA LYS A 750 -17.64 -16.13 -33.94
C LYS A 750 -16.71 -15.58 -35.02
N GLY A 751 -16.83 -16.10 -36.25
CA GLY A 751 -16.05 -15.57 -37.37
C GLY A 751 -16.15 -16.43 -38.64
N GLU A 752 -15.03 -16.61 -39.32
CA GLU A 752 -14.89 -17.41 -40.54
C GLU A 752 -15.36 -18.87 -40.33
N LEU A 753 -15.03 -19.47 -39.17
CA LEU A 753 -15.43 -20.82 -38.75
C LEU A 753 -16.95 -21.02 -38.61
N GLY A 754 -17.74 -19.94 -38.52
CA GLY A 754 -19.20 -20.00 -38.46
C GLY A 754 -19.89 -20.09 -39.82
N ASP A 755 -19.18 -19.81 -40.91
CA ASP A 755 -19.71 -19.62 -42.28
C ASP A 755 -18.81 -20.34 -43.30
N LEU A 756 -18.57 -21.64 -43.07
CA LEU A 756 -17.64 -22.50 -43.82
C LEU A 756 -18.23 -22.96 -45.16
N ASP A 757 -17.90 -22.23 -46.23
CA ASP A 757 -18.20 -22.57 -47.63
C ASP A 757 -16.93 -22.93 -48.42
N VAL A 758 -17.04 -23.95 -49.28
CA VAL A 758 -16.02 -24.37 -50.27
C VAL A 758 -15.59 -23.21 -51.16
N ASN A 759 -16.49 -22.26 -51.45
CA ASN A 759 -16.18 -21.08 -52.27
C ASN A 759 -15.08 -20.17 -51.70
N LYS A 760 -14.80 -20.20 -50.39
CA LYS A 760 -13.74 -19.38 -49.77
C LYS A 760 -12.34 -19.85 -50.16
N PHE A 761 -12.18 -21.15 -50.37
CA PHE A 761 -10.88 -21.79 -50.62
C PHE A 761 -10.44 -21.73 -52.09
N LYS A 762 -11.16 -21.00 -52.96
CA LYS A 762 -10.88 -20.80 -54.40
C LYS A 762 -9.45 -20.31 -54.72
N VAL A 763 -8.67 -19.87 -53.74
CA VAL A 763 -7.23 -19.61 -53.86
C VAL A 763 -6.49 -20.84 -54.41
N LEU A 764 -6.81 -22.05 -53.92
CA LEU A 764 -6.26 -23.32 -54.43
C LEU A 764 -6.64 -23.61 -55.89
N GLN A 765 -7.68 -22.95 -56.41
CA GLN A 765 -8.09 -23.07 -57.80
C GLN A 765 -7.44 -22.00 -58.69
N LYS A 766 -6.96 -20.87 -58.12
CA LYS A 766 -6.19 -19.86 -58.86
C LYS A 766 -4.81 -20.37 -59.27
N THR A 767 -4.14 -21.15 -58.43
CA THR A 767 -2.83 -21.77 -58.76
C THR A 767 -2.88 -22.71 -59.95
N CYS A 768 -4.05 -23.27 -60.31
CA CYS A 768 -4.20 -24.06 -61.54
C CYS A 768 -4.04 -23.26 -62.83
N LYS A 769 -4.14 -21.92 -62.81
CA LYS A 769 -3.96 -21.07 -64.01
C LYS A 769 -2.56 -21.16 -64.62
N GLN A 770 -1.54 -21.57 -63.86
CA GLN A 770 -0.19 -21.79 -64.41
C GLN A 770 -0.13 -22.92 -65.46
N TYR A 771 -1.21 -23.71 -65.60
CA TYR A 771 -1.36 -24.79 -66.59
C TYR A 771 -2.36 -24.47 -67.71
N GLU A 772 -2.79 -23.21 -67.87
CA GLU A 772 -3.77 -22.76 -68.88
C GLU A 772 -3.31 -23.06 -70.34
N SER A 773 -2.01 -23.19 -70.56
CA SER A 773 -1.39 -23.64 -71.82
C SER A 773 -1.39 -25.17 -72.05
N ILE A 774 -1.81 -25.97 -71.06
CA ILE A 774 -1.89 -27.45 -71.14
C ILE A 774 -3.28 -27.93 -70.67
N PRO A 775 -4.30 -27.96 -71.55
CA PRO A 775 -5.71 -28.19 -71.16
C PRO A 775 -6.03 -29.53 -70.48
N SER A 776 -5.12 -30.51 -70.53
CA SER A 776 -5.23 -31.76 -69.74
C SER A 776 -4.77 -31.61 -68.29
N MET A 777 -3.69 -30.84 -68.06
CA MET A 777 -3.20 -30.54 -66.71
C MET A 777 -4.15 -29.59 -65.99
N GLU A 778 -4.65 -28.57 -66.68
CA GLU A 778 -5.57 -27.59 -66.10
C GLU A 778 -6.86 -28.24 -65.57
N LYS A 779 -7.45 -29.18 -66.33
CA LYS A 779 -8.66 -29.92 -65.91
C LYS A 779 -8.43 -30.81 -64.69
N GLU A 780 -7.32 -31.56 -64.67
CA GLU A 780 -7.03 -32.46 -63.55
C GLU A 780 -6.59 -31.67 -62.31
N CYS A 781 -5.87 -30.56 -62.46
CA CYS A 781 -5.58 -29.60 -61.39
C CYS A 781 -6.87 -29.03 -60.78
N ASN A 782 -7.79 -28.51 -61.60
CA ASN A 782 -9.08 -28.00 -61.13
C ASN A 782 -9.89 -29.04 -60.34
N LYS A 783 -9.74 -30.32 -60.66
CA LYS A 783 -10.39 -31.46 -60.00
C LYS A 783 -9.70 -31.81 -58.66
N ILE A 784 -8.37 -31.81 -58.61
CA ILE A 784 -7.56 -32.01 -57.39
C ILE A 784 -7.76 -30.85 -56.40
N ALA A 785 -7.78 -29.61 -56.89
CA ALA A 785 -8.10 -28.42 -56.09
C ALA A 785 -9.51 -28.54 -55.48
N LYS A 786 -10.52 -28.95 -56.27
CA LYS A 786 -11.89 -29.17 -55.78
C LYS A 786 -12.02 -30.35 -54.80
N LYS A 787 -11.08 -31.30 -54.78
CA LYS A 787 -10.99 -32.35 -53.74
C LYS A 787 -10.44 -31.76 -52.45
N ASN A 788 -9.24 -31.16 -52.49
CA ASN A 788 -8.58 -30.55 -51.33
C ASN A 788 -9.45 -29.44 -50.67
N MET A 789 -10.13 -28.59 -51.46
CA MET A 789 -11.07 -27.58 -50.94
C MET A 789 -12.26 -28.18 -50.16
N ARG A 790 -12.67 -29.43 -50.45
CA ARG A 790 -13.72 -30.13 -49.69
C ARG A 790 -13.17 -30.79 -48.44
N GLU A 791 -11.93 -31.28 -48.50
CA GLU A 791 -11.24 -31.92 -47.38
C GLU A 791 -10.93 -30.89 -46.27
N ILE A 792 -10.43 -29.70 -46.62
CA ILE A 792 -10.28 -28.56 -45.68
C ILE A 792 -11.60 -28.22 -45.00
N VAL A 793 -12.70 -28.17 -45.76
CA VAL A 793 -14.05 -27.91 -45.22
C VAL A 793 -14.57 -29.06 -44.34
N SER A 794 -14.03 -30.28 -44.47
CA SER A 794 -14.34 -31.41 -43.58
C SER A 794 -13.52 -31.32 -42.29
N GLU A 795 -12.19 -31.19 -42.37
CA GLU A 795 -11.31 -31.07 -41.19
C GLU A 795 -11.70 -29.85 -40.33
N ALA A 796 -11.99 -28.69 -40.95
CA ALA A 796 -12.48 -27.51 -40.24
C ALA A 796 -13.87 -27.71 -39.59
N LYS A 797 -14.74 -28.58 -40.13
CA LYS A 797 -16.03 -28.93 -39.50
C LYS A 797 -15.85 -29.88 -38.32
N GLU A 798 -14.86 -30.76 -38.35
CA GLU A 798 -14.52 -31.63 -37.22
C GLU A 798 -13.90 -30.83 -36.07
N GLU A 799 -13.03 -29.85 -36.36
CA GLU A 799 -12.51 -28.93 -35.33
C GLU A 799 -13.62 -28.07 -34.71
N VAL A 800 -14.51 -27.50 -35.54
CA VAL A 800 -15.71 -26.78 -35.07
C VAL A 800 -16.66 -27.68 -34.28
N LYS A 801 -16.68 -28.99 -34.54
CA LYS A 801 -17.41 -29.97 -33.73
C LYS A 801 -16.73 -30.17 -32.38
N ARG A 802 -15.40 -30.38 -32.34
CA ARG A 802 -14.66 -30.54 -31.08
C ARG A 802 -14.86 -29.34 -30.15
N ILE A 803 -14.67 -28.12 -30.65
CA ILE A 803 -14.88 -26.88 -29.87
C ILE A 803 -16.34 -26.74 -29.39
N LYS A 804 -17.33 -27.21 -30.17
CA LYS A 804 -18.74 -27.24 -29.73
C LYS A 804 -19.01 -28.28 -28.66
N ASP A 805 -18.38 -29.45 -28.72
CA ASP A 805 -18.49 -30.48 -27.70
C ASP A 805 -17.73 -30.09 -26.42
N GLU A 806 -16.57 -29.41 -26.51
CA GLU A 806 -15.88 -28.74 -25.39
C GLU A 806 -16.80 -27.68 -24.71
N ILE A 807 -17.47 -26.82 -25.49
CA ILE A 807 -18.44 -25.84 -24.97
C ILE A 807 -19.67 -26.51 -24.35
N LYS A 808 -20.09 -27.67 -24.86
CA LYS A 808 -21.19 -28.48 -24.32
C LYS A 808 -20.79 -29.13 -22.99
N GLU A 809 -19.56 -29.62 -22.88
CA GLU A 809 -18.97 -30.11 -21.63
C GLU A 809 -18.83 -28.98 -20.61
N MET A 810 -18.28 -27.81 -20.97
CA MET A 810 -18.25 -26.63 -20.11
C MET A 810 -19.64 -26.21 -19.63
N ARG A 811 -20.67 -26.27 -20.49
CA ARG A 811 -22.07 -26.02 -20.09
C ARG A 811 -22.61 -27.11 -19.17
N GLY A 812 -22.20 -28.37 -19.35
CA GLY A 812 -22.40 -29.47 -18.41
C GLY A 812 -21.81 -29.13 -17.05
N SER A 813 -20.51 -28.85 -16.98
CA SER A 813 -19.76 -28.47 -15.77
C SER A 813 -20.31 -27.22 -15.07
N ILE A 814 -20.73 -26.18 -15.81
CA ILE A 814 -21.42 -25.01 -15.24
C ILE A 814 -22.80 -25.38 -14.67
N SER A 815 -23.51 -26.33 -15.28
CA SER A 815 -24.82 -26.80 -14.80
C SER A 815 -24.67 -27.73 -13.59
N ALA A 816 -23.67 -28.61 -13.60
CA ALA A 816 -23.25 -29.42 -12.47
C ALA A 816 -22.81 -28.54 -11.30
N LYS A 817 -21.91 -27.55 -11.48
CA LYS A 817 -21.55 -26.60 -10.40
C LYS A 817 -22.74 -25.78 -9.88
N LYS A 818 -23.77 -25.50 -10.68
CA LYS A 818 -25.04 -24.90 -10.19
C LYS A 818 -25.90 -25.89 -9.40
N LEU A 819 -25.97 -27.16 -9.81
CA LEU A 819 -26.70 -28.21 -9.10
C LEU A 819 -26.00 -28.53 -7.77
N PHE A 820 -24.70 -28.78 -7.80
CA PHE A 820 -23.78 -28.90 -6.67
C PHE A 820 -23.84 -27.69 -5.72
N LYS A 821 -24.06 -26.46 -6.23
CA LYS A 821 -24.33 -25.28 -5.38
C LYS A 821 -25.64 -25.39 -4.61
N LYS A 822 -26.71 -25.90 -5.24
CA LYS A 822 -28.01 -26.13 -4.60
C LYS A 822 -27.93 -27.28 -3.60
N GLU A 823 -27.28 -28.38 -3.98
CA GLU A 823 -27.03 -29.55 -3.14
C GLU A 823 -26.14 -29.22 -1.94
N ASN A 824 -25.00 -28.53 -2.13
CA ASN A 824 -24.13 -28.18 -1.01
C ASN A 824 -24.73 -27.09 -0.12
N LEU A 825 -25.58 -26.18 -0.64
CA LEU A 825 -26.39 -25.31 0.22
C LEU A 825 -27.41 -26.11 1.06
N ALA A 826 -27.97 -27.19 0.52
CA ALA A 826 -28.83 -28.11 1.26
C ALA A 826 -28.05 -29.00 2.24
N LYS A 827 -26.85 -29.48 1.89
CA LYS A 827 -25.94 -30.19 2.81
C LYS A 827 -25.52 -29.28 3.95
N ILE A 828 -25.10 -28.03 3.70
CA ILE A 828 -24.78 -27.07 4.76
C ILE A 828 -26.00 -26.78 5.66
N LEU A 829 -27.23 -26.77 5.12
CA LEU A 829 -28.45 -26.71 5.95
C LEU A 829 -28.56 -27.95 6.85
N ALA A 830 -28.51 -29.16 6.27
CA ALA A 830 -28.58 -30.41 7.01
C ALA A 830 -27.42 -30.62 8.01
N THR A 831 -26.19 -30.18 7.70
CA THR A 831 -25.03 -30.23 8.58
C THR A 831 -25.16 -29.28 9.76
N ILE A 832 -25.79 -28.11 9.55
CA ILE A 832 -26.15 -27.16 10.62
C ILE A 832 -27.26 -27.73 11.51
N GLU A 833 -28.24 -28.41 10.92
CA GLU A 833 -29.35 -29.05 11.64
C GLU A 833 -28.87 -30.30 12.42
N ALA A 834 -27.90 -31.05 11.89
CA ALA A 834 -27.30 -32.21 12.54
C ALA A 834 -26.20 -31.88 13.57
N ASN A 835 -25.47 -30.76 13.41
CA ASN A 835 -24.37 -30.36 14.30
C ASN A 835 -24.54 -28.91 14.81
N PRO A 836 -25.62 -28.61 15.56
CA PRO A 836 -25.92 -27.25 16.00
C PRO A 836 -24.83 -26.65 16.91
N GLU A 837 -24.19 -27.47 17.75
CA GLU A 837 -23.11 -27.03 18.65
C GLU A 837 -21.85 -26.60 17.90
N GLN A 838 -21.42 -27.38 16.90
CA GLN A 838 -20.28 -27.02 16.05
C GLN A 838 -20.56 -25.74 15.27
N TYR A 839 -21.80 -25.54 14.80
CA TYR A 839 -22.20 -24.31 14.14
C TYR A 839 -22.19 -23.10 15.09
N GLU A 840 -22.59 -23.24 16.36
CA GLU A 840 -22.42 -22.19 17.37
C GLU A 840 -20.95 -21.95 17.74
N ARG A 841 -20.09 -22.98 17.74
CA ARG A 841 -18.64 -22.81 17.91
C ARG A 841 -18.04 -22.04 16.73
N PHE A 842 -18.47 -22.31 15.50
CA PHE A 842 -18.09 -21.57 14.30
C PHE A 842 -18.57 -20.10 14.31
N LYS A 843 -19.83 -19.82 14.72
CA LYS A 843 -20.33 -18.45 14.92
C LYS A 843 -19.56 -17.68 15.99
N GLN A 844 -18.96 -18.38 16.94
CA GLN A 844 -18.08 -17.78 17.95
C GLN A 844 -16.63 -17.63 17.46
N GLY A 845 -16.27 -18.20 16.31
CA GLY A 845 -14.94 -18.09 15.72
C GLY A 845 -14.55 -16.69 15.22
N THR A 846 -13.24 -16.48 15.11
CA THR A 846 -12.62 -15.19 14.74
C THR A 846 -13.06 -14.69 13.36
N TYR A 847 -12.93 -15.52 12.32
CA TYR A 847 -13.37 -15.21 10.94
C TYR A 847 -14.82 -14.73 10.88
N TYR A 848 -15.76 -15.51 11.43
CA TYR A 848 -17.20 -15.20 11.36
C TYR A 848 -17.50 -13.86 12.03
N ASN A 849 -16.87 -13.56 13.17
CA ASN A 849 -17.07 -12.31 13.88
C ASN A 849 -16.44 -11.10 13.18
N MET A 850 -15.23 -11.21 12.62
CA MET A 850 -14.64 -10.13 11.81
C MET A 850 -15.52 -9.82 10.59
N LYS A 851 -15.92 -10.85 9.84
CA LYS A 851 -16.77 -10.76 8.65
C LYS A 851 -18.16 -10.16 8.94
N THR A 852 -18.84 -10.60 10.01
CA THR A 852 -20.25 -10.24 10.26
C THR A 852 -20.47 -9.10 11.26
N LYS A 853 -19.48 -8.75 12.08
CA LYS A 853 -19.60 -7.67 13.09
C LYS A 853 -18.73 -6.45 12.78
N CYS A 854 -17.62 -6.60 12.05
CA CYS A 854 -16.81 -5.46 11.63
C CYS A 854 -17.11 -5.04 10.19
N GLY A 855 -17.48 -5.96 9.30
CA GLY A 855 -17.84 -5.66 7.91
C GLY A 855 -19.28 -5.13 7.75
N LYS A 856 -19.43 -3.89 7.29
CA LYS A 856 -20.70 -3.27 6.86
C LYS A 856 -20.80 -3.34 5.34
N THR A 857 -21.90 -3.87 4.80
CA THR A 857 -22.13 -3.92 3.34
C THR A 857 -22.74 -2.60 2.87
N ILE A 858 -22.06 -1.87 1.98
CA ILE A 858 -22.61 -0.64 1.37
C ILE A 858 -23.73 -1.03 0.40
N THR A 859 -24.89 -0.38 0.53
CA THR A 859 -26.10 -0.67 -0.27
C THR A 859 -26.50 0.47 -1.22
N THR A 860 -25.91 1.67 -1.08
CA THR A 860 -26.41 2.88 -1.75
C THR A 860 -25.39 3.48 -2.73
N VAL A 861 -25.79 3.64 -4.00
CA VAL A 861 -24.97 4.29 -5.05
C VAL A 861 -24.56 5.73 -4.67
N SER A 862 -25.38 6.42 -3.88
CA SER A 862 -25.10 7.77 -3.35
C SER A 862 -23.91 7.81 -2.38
N GLU A 863 -23.56 6.68 -1.75
CA GLU A 863 -22.44 6.55 -0.82
C GLU A 863 -21.18 6.08 -1.55
N LEU A 864 -21.32 5.10 -2.45
CA LEU A 864 -20.26 4.65 -3.36
C LEU A 864 -19.67 5.81 -4.19
N ILE A 865 -20.48 6.79 -4.58
CA ILE A 865 -20.02 8.00 -5.29
C ILE A 865 -19.27 8.98 -4.36
N LYS A 866 -19.54 9.02 -3.05
CA LYS A 866 -18.81 9.90 -2.11
C LYS A 866 -17.39 9.42 -1.86
N GLU A 867 -17.19 8.11 -1.79
CA GLU A 867 -15.92 7.45 -1.50
C GLU A 867 -15.21 6.96 -2.79
N HIS A 868 -15.59 7.51 -3.95
CA HIS A 868 -14.91 7.21 -5.22
C HIS A 868 -13.47 7.81 -5.21
N PRO A 869 -12.42 7.07 -5.63
CA PRO A 869 -11.03 7.53 -5.57
C PRO A 869 -10.73 8.84 -6.32
N SER A 870 -11.58 9.26 -7.25
CA SER A 870 -11.46 10.55 -7.95
C SER A 870 -12.26 11.70 -7.31
N ILE A 871 -12.79 11.51 -6.10
CA ILE A 871 -13.62 12.47 -5.34
C ILE A 871 -13.04 12.68 -3.93
N GLU A 872 -12.47 11.62 -3.36
CA GLU A 872 -11.71 11.59 -2.11
C GLU A 872 -10.55 12.62 -2.02
N PRO A 873 -9.68 12.82 -3.03
CA PRO A 873 -8.66 13.87 -2.98
C PRO A 873 -9.24 15.27 -2.78
N PHE A 874 -10.44 15.54 -3.32
CA PHE A 874 -11.17 16.79 -3.09
C PHE A 874 -11.90 16.85 -1.73
N VAL A 875 -11.82 15.82 -0.88
CA VAL A 875 -12.19 15.89 0.54
C VAL A 875 -10.99 16.41 1.32
N TYR A 876 -9.92 15.62 1.35
CA TYR A 876 -8.69 15.92 2.10
C TYR A 876 -8.09 17.29 1.74
N ALA A 877 -7.97 17.61 0.44
CA ALA A 877 -7.41 18.90 0.02
C ALA A 877 -8.25 20.11 0.47
N ILE A 878 -9.56 19.96 0.67
CA ILE A 878 -10.41 21.05 1.21
C ILE A 878 -10.16 21.24 2.70
N GLU A 879 -10.10 20.14 3.46
CA GLU A 879 -9.83 20.18 4.90
C GLU A 879 -8.41 20.72 5.20
N GLU A 880 -7.43 20.40 4.35
CA GLU A 880 -6.08 20.98 4.41
C GLU A 880 -6.09 22.50 4.13
N GLN A 881 -6.86 23.00 3.13
CA GLN A 881 -6.97 24.45 2.93
C GLN A 881 -7.62 25.16 4.13
N ASP A 882 -8.60 24.53 4.79
CA ASP A 882 -9.28 25.09 5.97
C ASP A 882 -8.41 25.01 7.25
N GLN A 883 -7.37 24.16 7.28
CA GLN A 883 -6.29 24.20 8.27
C GLN A 883 -5.27 25.30 7.96
N LYS A 884 -4.77 25.37 6.72
CA LYS A 884 -3.83 26.40 6.22
C LYS A 884 -4.27 27.82 6.58
N ILE A 885 -5.55 28.14 6.40
CA ILE A 885 -6.11 29.47 6.76
C ILE A 885 -5.89 29.78 8.25
N LYS A 886 -6.23 28.86 9.16
CA LYS A 886 -6.14 29.06 10.61
C LYS A 886 -4.69 29.19 11.09
N GLU A 887 -3.80 28.39 10.52
CA GLU A 887 -2.38 28.41 10.87
C GLU A 887 -1.72 29.71 10.41
N MET A 888 -2.05 30.21 9.21
CA MET A 888 -1.63 31.54 8.76
C MET A 888 -2.20 32.68 9.62
N GLU A 889 -3.47 32.60 10.05
CA GLU A 889 -4.08 33.56 10.99
C GLU A 889 -3.33 33.60 12.33
N ASN A 890 -3.02 32.43 12.91
CA ASN A 890 -2.25 32.31 14.15
C ASN A 890 -0.81 32.83 14.01
N MET A 891 -0.15 32.58 12.87
CA MET A 891 1.20 33.10 12.59
C MET A 891 1.22 34.62 12.46
N LEU A 892 0.29 35.21 11.69
CA LEU A 892 0.20 36.67 11.52
C LEU A 892 -0.03 37.38 12.87
N LYS A 893 -0.97 36.86 13.67
CA LYS A 893 -1.28 37.36 15.01
C LYS A 893 -0.09 37.27 15.97
N THR A 894 0.66 36.16 15.91
CA THR A 894 1.88 35.95 16.71
C THR A 894 2.99 36.91 16.31
N SER A 895 3.18 37.15 15.00
CA SER A 895 4.12 38.14 14.48
C SER A 895 3.81 39.54 15.00
N GLU A 896 2.55 40.00 14.90
CA GLU A 896 2.11 41.28 15.44
C GLU A 896 2.39 41.44 16.94
N GLU A 897 2.05 40.44 17.75
CA GLU A 897 2.23 40.49 19.20
C GLU A 897 3.72 40.55 19.57
N SER A 898 4.59 39.84 18.84
CA SER A 898 6.04 39.91 19.05
C SER A 898 6.62 41.32 18.80
N PHE A 899 6.18 42.01 17.74
CA PHE A 899 6.58 43.40 17.47
C PHE A 899 6.03 44.37 18.52
N LYS A 900 4.78 44.18 18.99
CA LYS A 900 4.18 44.99 20.07
C LYS A 900 4.97 44.81 21.38
N ASN A 901 5.35 43.58 21.72
CA ASN A 901 6.13 43.27 22.92
C ASN A 901 7.55 43.86 22.86
N LYS A 902 8.25 43.71 21.73
CA LYS A 902 9.58 44.30 21.52
C LYS A 902 9.57 45.82 21.62
N LEU A 903 8.55 46.47 21.05
CA LEU A 903 8.36 47.92 21.17
C LEU A 903 7.98 48.36 22.60
N ALA A 904 7.28 47.53 23.37
CA ALA A 904 7.00 47.79 24.78
C ALA A 904 8.27 47.66 25.65
N GLU A 905 9.14 46.68 25.39
CA GLU A 905 10.41 46.52 26.09
C GLU A 905 11.37 47.70 25.82
N LEU A 906 11.60 48.07 24.57
CA LEU A 906 12.47 49.20 24.23
C LEU A 906 11.95 50.51 24.87
N LYS A 907 10.63 50.73 24.89
CA LYS A 907 10.01 51.86 25.62
C LYS A 907 10.15 51.77 27.15
N ARG A 908 10.35 50.57 27.70
CA ARG A 908 10.64 50.35 29.13
C ARG A 908 12.11 50.60 29.45
N MET A 909 13.04 50.27 28.54
CA MET A 909 14.46 50.62 28.66
C MET A 909 14.68 52.14 28.70
N LEU A 910 13.87 52.93 27.98
CA LEU A 910 13.90 54.40 28.10
C LEU A 910 13.50 54.94 29.50
N LYS A 911 13.00 54.09 30.41
CA LYS A 911 12.64 54.44 31.80
C LYS A 911 13.64 53.96 32.86
N THR A 912 14.70 53.27 32.47
CA THR A 912 15.83 52.98 33.36
C THR A 912 16.92 54.03 33.17
N ASP A 913 17.83 54.16 34.14
CA ASP A 913 19.01 54.99 33.97
C ASP A 913 19.87 54.47 32.81
N LEU A 914 20.14 55.37 31.88
CA LEU A 914 20.88 55.17 30.64
C LEU A 914 21.56 56.49 30.33
N ARG A 915 22.85 56.44 29.96
CA ARG A 915 23.61 57.62 29.53
C ARG A 915 23.00 58.16 28.24
N ASP A 916 23.13 59.46 27.96
CA ASP A 916 22.40 60.07 26.84
C ASP A 916 22.73 59.46 25.46
N ILE A 917 23.96 58.95 25.28
CA ILE A 917 24.36 58.17 24.11
C ILE A 917 23.50 56.90 23.98
N GLU A 918 23.40 56.10 25.06
CA GLU A 918 22.61 54.86 25.11
C GLU A 918 21.12 55.15 24.94
N ARG A 919 20.62 56.21 25.59
CA ARG A 919 19.25 56.71 25.48
C ARG A 919 18.93 57.15 24.04
N ASN A 920 19.88 57.74 23.32
CA ASN A 920 19.71 58.12 21.91
C ASN A 920 19.81 56.92 20.95
N VAL A 921 20.70 55.94 21.21
CA VAL A 921 20.72 54.67 20.49
C VAL A 921 19.40 53.91 20.65
N VAL A 922 18.84 53.83 21.87
CA VAL A 922 17.52 53.20 22.10
C VAL A 922 16.40 53.97 21.37
N LYS A 923 16.42 55.33 21.34
CA LYS A 923 15.46 56.11 20.52
C LYS A 923 15.58 55.81 19.03
N LEU A 924 16.79 55.64 18.49
CA LEU A 924 17.03 55.26 17.09
C LEU A 924 16.51 53.84 16.81
N VAL A 925 16.89 52.86 17.62
CA VAL A 925 16.41 51.47 17.52
C VAL A 925 14.88 51.40 17.63
N ILE A 926 14.24 52.24 18.45
CA ILE A 926 12.77 52.36 18.49
C ILE A 926 12.21 52.91 17.17
N LYS A 927 12.79 53.97 16.58
CA LYS A 927 12.35 54.51 15.29
C LYS A 927 12.47 53.47 14.18
N ASP A 928 13.60 52.78 14.09
CA ASP A 928 13.81 51.74 13.07
C ASP A 928 12.96 50.50 13.31
N THR A 929 12.80 50.04 14.57
CA THR A 929 11.87 48.94 14.89
C THR A 929 10.43 49.32 14.56
N GLN A 930 10.00 50.57 14.77
CA GLN A 930 8.67 51.04 14.34
C GLN A 930 8.54 51.12 12.81
N LYS A 931 9.59 51.56 12.11
CA LYS A 931 9.63 51.63 10.64
C LYS A 931 9.55 50.23 10.04
N GLN A 932 10.43 49.32 10.47
CA GLN A 932 10.42 47.90 10.10
C GLN A 932 9.09 47.23 10.44
N ALA A 933 8.56 47.38 11.66
CA ALA A 933 7.28 46.79 12.04
C ALA A 933 6.10 47.32 11.20
N ARG A 934 6.12 48.59 10.77
CA ARG A 934 5.10 49.14 9.85
C ARG A 934 5.23 48.61 8.43
N THR A 935 6.46 48.45 7.92
CA THR A 935 6.72 47.86 6.61
C THR A 935 6.33 46.37 6.61
N VAL A 936 6.92 45.59 7.51
CA VAL A 936 6.67 44.14 7.65
C VAL A 936 5.20 43.84 7.98
N LYS A 937 4.50 44.65 8.80
CA LYS A 937 3.05 44.49 8.99
C LYS A 937 2.29 44.70 7.67
N ARG A 938 2.56 45.77 6.92
CA ARG A 938 1.88 46.04 5.64
C ARG A 938 2.16 44.96 4.59
N GLU A 939 3.40 44.48 4.53
CA GLU A 939 3.82 43.40 3.64
C GLU A 939 3.19 42.07 4.03
N ASN A 940 3.17 41.72 5.32
CA ASN A 940 2.54 40.51 5.83
C ASN A 940 1.01 40.57 5.68
N GLU A 941 0.36 41.69 5.97
CA GLU A 941 -1.10 41.86 5.78
C GLU A 941 -1.49 41.76 4.30
N LYS A 942 -0.71 42.38 3.40
CA LYS A 942 -0.94 42.29 1.96
C LYS A 942 -0.73 40.86 1.46
N THR A 943 0.40 40.24 1.80
CA THR A 943 0.76 38.89 1.37
C THR A 943 -0.20 37.85 1.95
N PHE A 944 -0.63 38.00 3.20
CA PHE A 944 -1.67 37.17 3.82
C PHE A 944 -3.03 37.36 3.14
N ALA A 945 -3.49 38.60 2.92
CA ALA A 945 -4.75 38.84 2.21
C ALA A 945 -4.73 38.27 0.77
N GLU A 946 -3.58 38.34 0.09
CA GLU A 946 -3.37 37.77 -1.23
C GLU A 946 -3.36 36.23 -1.20
N GLN A 947 -2.62 35.61 -0.27
CA GLN A 947 -2.60 34.14 -0.09
C GLN A 947 -3.94 33.58 0.38
N VAL A 948 -4.63 34.19 1.35
CA VAL A 948 -5.98 33.77 1.79
C VAL A 948 -7.00 33.89 0.66
N LYS A 949 -6.85 34.88 -0.22
CA LYS A 949 -7.67 35.05 -1.44
C LYS A 949 -7.35 33.99 -2.49
N ILE A 950 -6.08 33.60 -2.65
CA ILE A 950 -5.64 32.46 -3.49
C ILE A 950 -6.20 31.15 -2.92
N VAL A 951 -5.95 30.83 -1.65
CA VAL A 951 -6.41 29.63 -0.94
C VAL A 951 -7.94 29.51 -0.99
N ASN A 952 -8.70 30.57 -0.70
CA ASN A 952 -10.16 30.54 -0.84
C ASN A 952 -10.64 30.38 -2.28
N LYS A 953 -9.93 30.95 -3.28
CA LYS A 953 -10.23 30.75 -4.70
C LYS A 953 -9.98 29.30 -5.10
N THR A 954 -8.89 28.70 -4.63
CA THR A 954 -8.56 27.27 -4.82
C THR A 954 -9.58 26.37 -4.13
N ARG A 955 -9.89 26.60 -2.85
CA ARG A 955 -10.91 25.84 -2.08
C ARG A 955 -12.29 25.87 -2.77
N LYS A 956 -12.75 27.06 -3.20
CA LYS A 956 -14.02 27.22 -3.95
C LYS A 956 -13.96 26.59 -5.36
N SER A 957 -12.78 26.60 -6.01
CA SER A 957 -12.55 25.88 -7.27
C SER A 957 -12.65 24.37 -7.06
N MET A 958 -11.99 23.82 -6.05
CA MET A 958 -12.03 22.39 -5.70
C MET A 958 -13.43 21.94 -5.30
N GLU A 959 -14.17 22.72 -4.51
CA GLU A 959 -15.60 22.47 -4.26
C GLU A 959 -16.41 22.37 -5.56
N LYS A 960 -16.19 23.31 -6.50
CA LYS A 960 -16.89 23.37 -7.78
C LYS A 960 -16.47 22.22 -8.71
N GLN A 961 -15.19 21.84 -8.71
CA GLN A 961 -14.65 20.70 -9.44
C GLN A 961 -15.18 19.38 -8.88
N LYS A 962 -15.18 19.17 -7.56
CA LYS A 962 -15.80 18.02 -6.87
C LYS A 962 -17.27 17.88 -7.24
N LYS A 963 -18.05 18.96 -7.09
CA LYS A 963 -19.48 19.01 -7.46
C LYS A 963 -19.69 18.80 -8.98
N LYS A 964 -18.77 19.23 -9.84
CA LYS A 964 -18.78 18.97 -11.29
C LYS A 964 -18.41 17.52 -11.62
N ARG A 965 -17.41 16.91 -10.97
CA ARG A 965 -16.92 15.55 -11.23
C ARG A 965 -17.91 14.49 -10.73
N ILE A 966 -18.55 14.71 -9.58
CA ILE A 966 -19.71 13.91 -9.11
C ILE A 966 -20.79 13.85 -10.21
N ARG A 967 -21.18 15.01 -10.75
CA ARG A 967 -22.21 15.12 -11.81
C ARG A 967 -21.73 14.59 -13.16
N SER A 968 -20.45 14.75 -13.50
CA SER A 968 -19.89 14.23 -14.74
C SER A 968 -19.87 12.71 -14.68
N LEU A 969 -19.27 12.08 -13.67
CA LEU A 969 -19.20 10.62 -13.52
C LEU A 969 -20.59 9.97 -13.58
N ALA A 970 -21.57 10.53 -12.85
CA ALA A 970 -22.94 10.03 -12.86
C ALA A 970 -23.67 10.18 -14.22
N THR A 971 -23.19 11.06 -15.10
CA THR A 971 -23.70 11.26 -16.47
C THR A 971 -22.88 10.48 -17.50
N GLU A 972 -21.58 10.36 -17.28
CA GLU A 972 -20.54 9.73 -18.10
C GLU A 972 -20.73 8.21 -18.10
N LEU A 973 -20.88 7.59 -16.91
CA LEU A 973 -21.23 6.16 -16.77
C LEU A 973 -22.57 5.82 -17.44
N LYS A 974 -23.58 6.71 -17.31
CA LYS A 974 -24.88 6.53 -17.97
C LYS A 974 -24.82 6.76 -19.48
N GLY A 975 -23.94 7.66 -19.94
CA GLY A 975 -23.71 7.99 -21.34
C GLY A 975 -22.95 6.89 -22.06
N GLN A 976 -21.86 6.41 -21.49
CA GLN A 976 -21.07 5.25 -21.96
C GLN A 976 -21.99 4.03 -22.11
N LEU A 977 -22.68 3.62 -21.03
CA LEU A 977 -23.59 2.48 -21.07
C LEU A 977 -24.69 2.62 -22.15
N LYS A 978 -25.19 3.84 -22.40
CA LYS A 978 -26.19 4.10 -23.45
C LYS A 978 -25.58 4.07 -24.87
N ASN A 979 -24.38 4.61 -25.04
CA ASN A 979 -23.70 4.71 -26.33
C ASN A 979 -23.15 3.35 -26.77
N GLU A 980 -22.48 2.60 -25.89
CA GLU A 980 -21.98 1.24 -26.19
C GLU A 980 -23.13 0.30 -26.60
N ASN A 981 -24.28 0.37 -25.90
CA ASN A 981 -25.49 -0.38 -26.27
C ASN A 981 -26.20 0.11 -27.55
N LYS A 982 -25.87 1.29 -28.06
CA LYS A 982 -26.33 1.81 -29.36
C LYS A 982 -25.37 1.37 -30.47
N GLU A 983 -24.08 1.61 -30.27
CA GLU A 983 -22.97 1.24 -31.17
C GLU A 983 -23.01 -0.27 -31.49
N LYS A 984 -23.21 -1.12 -30.48
CA LYS A 984 -23.45 -2.57 -30.68
C LYS A 984 -24.55 -2.86 -31.71
N LYS A 985 -25.71 -2.20 -31.58
CA LYS A 985 -26.87 -2.43 -32.45
C LYS A 985 -26.64 -1.89 -33.86
N GLU A 986 -25.89 -0.81 -34.00
CA GLU A 986 -25.55 -0.22 -35.30
C GLU A 986 -24.52 -1.09 -36.03
N ILE A 987 -23.51 -1.64 -35.34
CA ILE A 987 -22.56 -2.62 -35.89
C ILE A 987 -23.29 -3.92 -36.29
N GLU A 988 -24.13 -4.48 -35.41
CA GLU A 988 -24.93 -5.67 -35.71
C GLU A 988 -25.90 -5.50 -36.90
N GLN A 989 -26.23 -4.27 -37.29
CA GLN A 989 -27.06 -3.96 -38.47
C GLN A 989 -26.20 -3.66 -39.70
N ALA A 990 -25.10 -2.93 -39.54
CA ALA A 990 -24.15 -2.64 -40.60
C ALA A 990 -23.53 -3.93 -41.16
N GLU A 991 -23.07 -4.83 -40.29
CA GLU A 991 -22.49 -6.11 -40.69
C GLU A 991 -23.49 -6.97 -41.47
N LYS A 992 -24.76 -7.03 -41.03
CA LYS A 992 -25.85 -7.76 -41.71
C LYS A 992 -26.25 -7.13 -43.06
N LYS A 993 -25.99 -5.84 -43.28
CA LYS A 993 -26.17 -5.17 -44.59
C LYS A 993 -24.96 -5.40 -45.50
N LEU A 994 -23.74 -5.19 -44.99
CA LEU A 994 -22.50 -5.33 -45.75
C LEU A 994 -22.31 -6.78 -46.24
N ARG A 995 -22.53 -7.78 -45.37
CA ARG A 995 -22.53 -9.21 -45.75
C ARG A 995 -23.62 -9.58 -46.78
N LYS A 996 -24.66 -8.75 -46.98
CA LYS A 996 -25.67 -8.94 -48.05
C LYS A 996 -25.26 -8.26 -49.36
N GLN A 997 -24.67 -7.07 -49.31
CA GLN A 997 -24.25 -6.34 -50.51
C GLN A 997 -23.03 -7.00 -51.17
N LEU A 998 -22.00 -7.36 -50.41
CA LEU A 998 -20.79 -8.00 -50.96
C LEU A 998 -21.05 -9.37 -51.61
N ARG A 999 -22.14 -10.06 -51.23
CA ARG A 999 -22.61 -11.31 -51.84
C ARG A 999 -23.39 -11.12 -53.15
N ALA A 1000 -23.78 -9.88 -53.49
CA ALA A 1000 -24.55 -9.58 -54.70
C ALA A 1000 -23.69 -9.10 -55.89
N GLU A 1001 -22.43 -8.71 -55.64
CA GLU A 1001 -21.53 -8.11 -56.65
C GLU A 1001 -20.42 -9.04 -57.14
N ASP A 1002 -20.33 -10.27 -56.61
CA ASP A 1002 -19.37 -11.35 -56.94
C ASP A 1002 -17.87 -10.97 -56.94
N LYS A 1003 -17.53 -9.80 -56.39
CA LYS A 1003 -16.16 -9.23 -56.34
C LYS A 1003 -15.40 -9.49 -55.04
N TYR A 1004 -16.02 -10.12 -54.04
CA TYR A 1004 -15.40 -10.33 -52.74
C TYR A 1004 -14.80 -11.74 -52.62
N VAL A 1005 -13.48 -11.83 -52.44
CA VAL A 1005 -12.78 -13.05 -52.04
C VAL A 1005 -12.39 -12.87 -50.59
N ASP A 1006 -12.87 -13.74 -49.70
CA ASP A 1006 -12.49 -13.73 -48.29
C ASP A 1006 -10.97 -13.96 -48.16
N GLU A 1007 -10.25 -12.95 -47.68
CA GLU A 1007 -8.94 -13.17 -47.06
C GLU A 1007 -9.15 -14.01 -45.81
N ILE A 1008 -8.64 -15.24 -45.79
CA ILE A 1008 -8.71 -16.15 -44.64
C ILE A 1008 -7.72 -15.63 -43.58
N LYS A 1009 -8.23 -15.05 -42.49
CA LYS A 1009 -7.40 -14.45 -41.42
C LYS A 1009 -7.32 -15.31 -40.17
N HIS A 1010 -8.08 -16.40 -40.10
CA HIS A 1010 -8.00 -17.33 -38.97
C HIS A 1010 -6.81 -18.31 -39.12
N ASP A 1011 -5.83 -18.27 -38.22
CA ASP A 1011 -4.57 -19.02 -38.32
C ASP A 1011 -4.76 -20.54 -38.53
N LEU A 1012 -5.73 -21.16 -37.85
CA LEU A 1012 -6.07 -22.57 -38.07
C LEU A 1012 -6.47 -22.85 -39.53
N LEU A 1013 -7.33 -22.01 -40.12
CA LEU A 1013 -7.79 -22.18 -41.51
C LEU A 1013 -6.63 -21.93 -42.48
N LYS A 1014 -5.76 -20.96 -42.18
CA LYS A 1014 -4.52 -20.71 -42.93
C LYS A 1014 -3.59 -21.94 -42.93
N GLY A 1015 -3.30 -22.52 -41.76
CA GLY A 1015 -2.48 -23.72 -41.64
C GLY A 1015 -3.06 -24.94 -42.37
N LEU A 1016 -4.40 -25.09 -42.39
CA LEU A 1016 -5.09 -26.11 -43.19
C LEU A 1016 -4.96 -25.85 -44.70
N VAL A 1017 -5.06 -24.59 -45.15
CA VAL A 1017 -4.82 -24.22 -46.56
C VAL A 1017 -3.36 -24.48 -46.95
N ASP A 1018 -2.39 -24.10 -46.12
CA ASP A 1018 -0.97 -24.28 -46.40
C ASP A 1018 -0.61 -25.79 -46.50
N LYS A 1019 -1.06 -26.60 -45.53
CA LYS A 1019 -0.99 -28.08 -45.54
C LYS A 1019 -1.50 -28.67 -46.86
N HIS A 1020 -2.74 -28.34 -47.23
CA HIS A 1020 -3.36 -28.87 -48.45
C HIS A 1020 -2.80 -28.26 -49.74
N THR A 1021 -2.14 -27.09 -49.69
CA THR A 1021 -1.39 -26.54 -50.84
C THR A 1021 -0.19 -27.42 -51.16
N VAL A 1022 0.58 -27.84 -50.16
CA VAL A 1022 1.73 -28.76 -50.33
C VAL A 1022 1.25 -30.12 -50.84
N THR A 1023 0.21 -30.69 -50.23
CA THR A 1023 -0.41 -31.96 -50.69
C THR A 1023 -0.89 -31.87 -52.15
N MET A 1024 -1.48 -30.75 -52.54
CA MET A 1024 -1.93 -30.51 -53.91
C MET A 1024 -0.75 -30.39 -54.90
N GLN A 1025 0.36 -29.76 -54.50
CA GLN A 1025 1.57 -29.67 -55.33
C GLN A 1025 2.20 -31.04 -55.59
N GLN A 1026 2.29 -31.91 -54.57
CA GLN A 1026 2.74 -33.29 -54.72
C GLN A 1026 1.84 -34.08 -55.68
N GLN A 1027 0.51 -34.02 -55.46
CA GLN A 1027 -0.49 -34.65 -56.31
C GLN A 1027 -0.47 -34.14 -57.77
N LEU A 1028 0.05 -32.93 -58.03
CA LEU A 1028 0.19 -32.37 -59.36
C LEU A 1028 1.45 -32.87 -60.09
N GLU A 1029 2.56 -33.04 -59.38
CA GLU A 1029 3.81 -33.53 -59.98
C GLU A 1029 3.69 -35.01 -60.38
N ASP A 1030 3.05 -35.85 -59.56
CA ASP A 1030 2.71 -37.24 -59.91
C ASP A 1030 1.88 -37.32 -61.21
N VAL A 1031 0.89 -36.43 -61.36
CA VAL A 1031 0.02 -36.36 -62.54
C VAL A 1031 0.78 -35.81 -63.76
N LYS A 1032 1.68 -34.86 -63.57
CA LYS A 1032 2.56 -34.31 -64.61
C LYS A 1032 3.48 -35.40 -65.18
N VAL A 1033 4.20 -36.13 -64.33
CA VAL A 1033 5.02 -37.29 -64.73
C VAL A 1033 4.17 -38.34 -65.46
N SER A 1034 2.94 -38.59 -64.98
CA SER A 1034 2.00 -39.51 -65.63
C SER A 1034 1.53 -39.05 -67.01
N ILE A 1035 1.49 -37.74 -67.29
CA ILE A 1035 1.07 -37.16 -68.57
C ILE A 1035 2.25 -37.03 -69.54
N GLU A 1036 3.43 -36.64 -69.06
CA GLU A 1036 4.67 -36.60 -69.87
C GLU A 1036 5.02 -37.99 -70.41
N LYS A 1037 4.93 -39.03 -69.58
CA LYS A 1037 5.10 -40.43 -70.02
C LYS A 1037 4.08 -40.84 -71.09
N LYS A 1038 2.81 -40.45 -70.94
CA LYS A 1038 1.75 -40.70 -71.95
C LYS A 1038 1.91 -39.87 -73.24
N LEU A 1039 2.68 -38.79 -73.22
CA LEU A 1039 3.03 -38.00 -74.41
C LEU A 1039 4.21 -38.62 -75.16
N ALA A 1040 5.21 -39.15 -74.45
CA ALA A 1040 6.29 -39.95 -75.04
C ALA A 1040 5.74 -41.19 -75.77
N ASP A 1041 4.94 -42.02 -75.08
CA ASP A 1041 4.25 -43.19 -75.65
C ASP A 1041 3.41 -42.86 -76.91
N LYS A 1042 2.86 -41.64 -76.97
CA LYS A 1042 2.06 -41.16 -78.10
C LYS A 1042 2.90 -40.71 -79.29
N LYS A 1043 4.11 -40.19 -79.07
CA LYS A 1043 5.03 -39.80 -80.14
C LYS A 1043 5.54 -41.04 -80.87
N GLU A 1044 6.05 -42.01 -80.12
CA GLU A 1044 6.53 -43.30 -80.64
C GLU A 1044 5.41 -44.07 -81.41
N LYS A 1045 4.17 -44.07 -80.89
CA LYS A 1045 3.00 -44.65 -81.58
C LYS A 1045 2.48 -43.83 -82.77
N LYS A 1046 2.93 -42.59 -82.98
CA LYS A 1046 2.59 -41.78 -84.15
C LYS A 1046 3.53 -42.11 -85.30
N ASP A 1047 4.83 -42.10 -85.05
CA ASP A 1047 5.86 -42.30 -86.06
C ASP A 1047 5.74 -43.71 -86.68
N ARG A 1048 5.46 -44.74 -85.86
CA ARG A 1048 5.18 -46.10 -86.33
C ARG A 1048 3.94 -46.21 -87.23
N LYS A 1049 2.93 -45.35 -87.02
CA LYS A 1049 1.68 -45.32 -87.81
C LYS A 1049 1.79 -44.52 -89.11
N GLU A 1050 2.81 -43.70 -89.28
CA GLU A 1050 3.04 -42.96 -90.53
C GLU A 1050 3.54 -43.91 -91.63
N ASN A 1051 4.46 -44.82 -91.29
CA ASN A 1051 4.94 -45.88 -92.20
C ASN A 1051 3.83 -46.87 -92.60
N GLU A 1052 3.00 -47.34 -91.66
CA GLU A 1052 1.82 -48.20 -91.94
C GLU A 1052 0.79 -47.54 -92.87
N LYS A 1053 0.80 -46.21 -93.02
CA LYS A 1053 -0.20 -45.46 -93.79
C LYS A 1053 0.12 -45.34 -95.28
N LYS A 1054 1.40 -45.46 -95.66
CA LYS A 1054 1.83 -45.45 -97.07
C LYS A 1054 1.41 -46.74 -97.79
N THR A 1055 1.71 -47.90 -97.22
CA THR A 1055 1.36 -49.22 -97.78
C THR A 1055 -0.15 -49.43 -97.90
N ARG A 1056 -0.93 -48.92 -96.94
CA ARG A 1056 -2.39 -49.14 -96.88
C ARG A 1056 -3.23 -48.26 -97.83
N LYS A 1057 -2.61 -47.37 -98.61
CA LYS A 1057 -3.32 -46.50 -99.58
C LYS A 1057 -3.59 -47.22 -100.91
N ALA A 1058 -2.62 -47.97 -101.43
CA ALA A 1058 -2.74 -48.70 -102.70
C ALA A 1058 -3.87 -49.75 -102.71
N HIS A 1059 -4.14 -50.39 -101.57
CA HIS A 1059 -5.15 -51.45 -101.46
C HIS A 1059 -6.61 -50.95 -101.47
N LYS A 1060 -6.86 -49.63 -101.48
CA LYS A 1060 -8.21 -49.06 -101.26
C LYS A 1060 -8.97 -48.58 -102.51
N GLU A 1061 -8.34 -48.56 -103.67
CA GLU A 1061 -9.03 -48.18 -104.92
C GLU A 1061 -9.73 -49.39 -105.57
N ALA A 1062 -9.15 -50.60 -105.45
CA ALA A 1062 -9.73 -51.84 -105.98
C ALA A 1062 -11.05 -52.28 -105.30
N GLU A 1063 -11.25 -51.99 -104.01
CA GLU A 1063 -12.43 -52.48 -103.25
C GLU A 1063 -13.72 -51.67 -103.53
N LYS A 1064 -13.62 -50.54 -104.24
CA LYS A 1064 -14.66 -49.51 -104.24
C LYS A 1064 -15.72 -49.66 -105.35
N SER A 1065 -15.42 -50.40 -106.42
CA SER A 1065 -16.34 -50.70 -107.51
C SER A 1065 -17.40 -51.75 -107.11
N ALA A 1066 -16.96 -52.88 -106.54
CA ALA A 1066 -17.76 -54.08 -106.30
C ALA A 1066 -18.93 -53.95 -105.30
N LYS A 1067 -19.09 -52.80 -104.63
CA LYS A 1067 -20.13 -52.59 -103.59
C LYS A 1067 -21.31 -51.71 -104.02
N ALA A 1068 -21.35 -51.28 -105.28
CA ALA A 1068 -22.47 -50.51 -105.82
C ALA A 1068 -23.72 -51.37 -106.12
N GLU A 1069 -23.53 -52.54 -106.72
CA GLU A 1069 -24.61 -53.37 -107.29
C GLU A 1069 -25.50 -54.02 -106.22
N ALA A 1070 -24.89 -54.54 -105.14
CA ALA A 1070 -25.57 -55.29 -104.07
C ALA A 1070 -26.67 -54.52 -103.30
N LYS A 1071 -26.83 -53.21 -103.55
CA LYS A 1071 -27.81 -52.36 -102.85
C LYS A 1071 -29.19 -52.30 -103.53
N ALA A 1072 -29.31 -52.73 -104.78
CA ALA A 1072 -30.57 -52.61 -105.54
C ALA A 1072 -31.64 -53.65 -105.13
N GLU A 1073 -31.22 -54.88 -104.83
CA GLU A 1073 -32.11 -56.04 -104.76
C GLU A 1073 -32.93 -56.15 -103.47
N LEU A 1074 -32.33 -55.77 -102.33
CA LEU A 1074 -32.89 -55.94 -100.98
C LEU A 1074 -34.26 -55.24 -100.77
N ASN A 1075 -34.58 -54.22 -101.56
CA ASN A 1075 -35.80 -53.43 -101.41
C ASN A 1075 -37.08 -54.13 -101.92
N ARG A 1076 -36.98 -55.20 -102.73
CA ARG A 1076 -38.17 -55.88 -103.28
C ARG A 1076 -38.89 -56.79 -102.27
N THR A 1077 -38.17 -57.45 -101.36
CA THR A 1077 -38.71 -58.58 -100.57
C THR A 1077 -39.60 -58.17 -99.39
N LYS A 1078 -39.27 -57.11 -98.65
CA LYS A 1078 -39.96 -56.75 -97.39
C LYS A 1078 -41.40 -56.26 -97.55
N LYS A 1079 -41.87 -55.99 -98.78
CA LYS A 1079 -43.23 -55.48 -99.02
C LYS A 1079 -44.32 -56.55 -98.80
N ALA A 1080 -43.98 -57.84 -98.83
CA ALA A 1080 -44.91 -58.96 -98.68
C ALA A 1080 -45.35 -59.26 -97.23
N ALA A 1081 -44.56 -58.88 -96.23
CA ALA A 1081 -44.76 -59.31 -94.84
C ALA A 1081 -45.90 -58.59 -94.08
N LYS A 1082 -46.60 -57.64 -94.70
CA LYS A 1082 -47.47 -56.67 -94.00
C LYS A 1082 -48.95 -57.10 -93.86
N THR A 1083 -49.29 -58.32 -94.27
CA THR A 1083 -50.68 -58.72 -94.55
C THR A 1083 -51.25 -59.81 -93.63
N ALA A 1084 -50.41 -60.51 -92.84
CA ALA A 1084 -50.82 -61.75 -92.16
C ALA A 1084 -51.41 -61.55 -90.75
N GLU A 1085 -50.82 -60.71 -89.90
CA GLU A 1085 -51.11 -60.73 -88.44
C GLU A 1085 -52.39 -59.96 -88.04
N LYS A 1086 -52.98 -59.18 -88.94
CA LYS A 1086 -54.04 -58.20 -88.62
C LYS A 1086 -55.44 -58.80 -88.37
N ALA A 1087 -55.58 -60.12 -88.39
CA ALA A 1087 -56.88 -60.82 -88.36
C ALA A 1087 -57.24 -61.42 -86.98
N ASN A 1088 -56.40 -62.30 -86.43
CA ASN A 1088 -56.86 -63.35 -85.51
C ASN A 1088 -56.90 -62.98 -84.00
N LYS A 1089 -57.15 -61.72 -83.61
CA LYS A 1089 -57.36 -61.40 -82.18
C LYS A 1089 -58.27 -60.21 -81.83
N MET A 1090 -59.15 -59.79 -82.74
CA MET A 1090 -60.36 -59.04 -82.36
C MET A 1090 -61.37 -59.90 -81.56
N GLU A 1091 -61.15 -61.22 -81.52
CA GLU A 1091 -62.09 -62.25 -81.07
C GLU A 1091 -62.11 -62.48 -79.54
N ALA A 1092 -61.10 -61.98 -78.81
CA ALA A 1092 -60.86 -62.33 -77.40
C ALA A 1092 -61.52 -61.38 -76.37
N LYS A 1093 -62.81 -61.11 -76.55
CA LYS A 1093 -63.77 -60.71 -75.48
C LYS A 1093 -63.39 -59.43 -74.71
N ALA A 1094 -63.90 -58.24 -75.02
CA ALA A 1094 -65.33 -57.89 -75.14
C ALA A 1094 -66.24 -58.37 -73.97
N GLU A 1095 -65.73 -59.06 -72.94
CA GLU A 1095 -66.57 -59.64 -71.88
C GLU A 1095 -66.06 -59.53 -70.42
N LEU A 1096 -64.85 -58.99 -70.14
CA LEU A 1096 -64.59 -58.33 -68.84
C LEU A 1096 -65.25 -56.93 -68.73
N ASN A 1097 -66.35 -56.82 -69.47
CA ASN A 1097 -67.42 -55.86 -69.46
C ASN A 1097 -67.75 -55.28 -68.06
N ARG A 1098 -68.03 -53.98 -68.08
CA ARG A 1098 -69.21 -53.32 -67.48
C ARG A 1098 -69.37 -53.34 -65.94
N THR A 1099 -68.85 -54.31 -65.18
CA THR A 1099 -69.06 -54.45 -63.73
C THR A 1099 -68.53 -53.24 -62.94
N LYS A 1100 -67.26 -52.86 -63.11
CA LYS A 1100 -66.68 -51.67 -62.45
C LYS A 1100 -67.20 -50.32 -63.00
N LYS A 1101 -68.07 -50.33 -64.03
CA LYS A 1101 -68.78 -49.13 -64.51
C LYS A 1101 -69.97 -48.76 -63.60
N ALA A 1102 -70.36 -49.63 -62.66
CA ALA A 1102 -71.46 -49.40 -61.71
C ALA A 1102 -71.04 -48.69 -60.40
N ALA A 1103 -69.77 -48.75 -59.99
CA ALA A 1103 -69.24 -48.03 -58.81
C ALA A 1103 -69.07 -46.50 -59.06
N LYS A 1104 -69.71 -45.98 -60.09
CA LYS A 1104 -69.44 -44.69 -60.75
C LYS A 1104 -70.18 -43.51 -60.14
N ASP A 1105 -71.33 -43.78 -59.52
CA ASP A 1105 -72.40 -42.78 -59.36
C ASP A 1105 -72.73 -42.42 -57.89
N ALA A 1106 -71.91 -42.86 -56.93
CA ALA A 1106 -72.12 -42.57 -55.50
C ALA A 1106 -71.45 -41.26 -55.03
N ASP A 1107 -70.11 -41.22 -54.93
CA ASP A 1107 -69.42 -40.14 -54.20
C ASP A 1107 -69.42 -38.79 -54.93
N LYS A 1108 -69.58 -38.81 -56.27
CA LYS A 1108 -69.57 -37.59 -57.10
C LYS A 1108 -70.74 -36.63 -56.81
N ALA A 1109 -71.79 -37.09 -56.12
CA ALA A 1109 -72.91 -36.25 -55.70
C ALA A 1109 -72.62 -35.45 -54.40
N ASN A 1110 -71.72 -35.92 -53.53
CA ASN A 1110 -71.94 -35.76 -52.09
C ASN A 1110 -71.36 -34.48 -51.45
N LYS A 1111 -70.57 -33.66 -52.17
CA LYS A 1111 -70.11 -32.35 -51.63
C LYS A 1111 -69.83 -31.21 -52.61
N MET A 1112 -70.27 -31.29 -53.88
CA MET A 1112 -70.26 -30.11 -54.76
C MET A 1112 -71.17 -28.96 -54.26
N ALA A 1113 -72.08 -29.24 -53.32
CA ALA A 1113 -73.05 -28.27 -52.80
C ALA A 1113 -72.52 -27.25 -51.77
N ASP A 1114 -71.60 -27.63 -50.87
CA ASP A 1114 -71.58 -27.00 -49.52
C ASP A 1114 -70.64 -25.78 -49.35
N LYS A 1115 -69.67 -25.52 -50.25
CA LYS A 1115 -68.71 -24.41 -50.01
C LYS A 1115 -68.14 -23.61 -51.18
N ALA A 1116 -68.63 -23.79 -52.40
CA ALA A 1116 -68.45 -22.77 -53.45
C ALA A 1116 -69.01 -21.39 -53.03
N SER A 1117 -70.06 -21.39 -52.19
CA SER A 1117 -70.72 -20.20 -51.64
C SER A 1117 -69.84 -19.34 -50.70
N LYS A 1118 -69.04 -19.93 -49.80
CA LYS A 1118 -68.62 -19.25 -48.54
C LYS A 1118 -67.20 -18.63 -48.55
N ILE A 1119 -66.59 -18.42 -49.73
CA ILE A 1119 -65.30 -17.69 -49.86
C ILE A 1119 -65.33 -16.58 -50.91
N ALA A 1120 -66.16 -16.66 -51.96
CA ALA A 1120 -66.39 -15.53 -52.88
C ALA A 1120 -66.84 -14.26 -52.12
N GLU A 1121 -67.72 -14.45 -51.13
CA GLU A 1121 -68.18 -13.45 -50.17
C GLU A 1121 -67.03 -12.72 -49.42
N LYS A 1122 -65.94 -13.43 -49.10
CA LYS A 1122 -64.78 -12.87 -48.37
C LYS A 1122 -63.83 -12.05 -49.24
N ALA A 1123 -63.93 -12.13 -50.56
CA ALA A 1123 -63.15 -11.28 -51.47
C ALA A 1123 -63.72 -9.84 -51.51
N ALA A 1124 -65.04 -9.69 -51.51
CA ALA A 1124 -65.71 -8.39 -51.57
C ALA A 1124 -65.57 -7.59 -50.25
N ASP A 1125 -65.85 -8.22 -49.11
CA ASP A 1125 -65.91 -7.55 -47.80
C ASP A 1125 -64.59 -6.86 -47.39
N LYS A 1126 -63.45 -7.39 -47.84
CA LYS A 1126 -62.14 -6.82 -47.51
C LYS A 1126 -61.77 -5.58 -48.33
N ALA A 1127 -62.38 -5.41 -49.52
CA ALA A 1127 -62.24 -4.18 -50.31
C ALA A 1127 -63.04 -3.03 -49.68
N ALA A 1128 -64.29 -3.29 -49.25
CA ALA A 1128 -65.11 -2.30 -48.54
C ALA A 1128 -64.42 -1.79 -47.25
N LYS A 1129 -63.77 -2.68 -46.49
CA LYS A 1129 -63.00 -2.33 -45.29
C LYS A 1129 -61.72 -1.52 -45.56
N ALA A 1130 -61.29 -1.34 -46.81
CA ALA A 1130 -60.23 -0.39 -47.17
C ALA A 1130 -60.74 1.06 -47.22
N ALA A 1131 -61.98 1.29 -47.65
CA ALA A 1131 -62.59 2.63 -47.73
C ALA A 1131 -62.89 3.22 -46.34
N ASP A 1132 -63.44 2.42 -45.42
CA ASP A 1132 -63.66 2.80 -44.02
C ASP A 1132 -62.38 3.29 -43.32
N LYS A 1133 -61.23 2.73 -43.72
CA LYS A 1133 -59.91 3.06 -43.20
C LYS A 1133 -59.40 4.43 -43.68
N ALA A 1134 -59.93 4.96 -44.78
CA ALA A 1134 -59.68 6.34 -45.22
C ALA A 1134 -60.56 7.34 -44.46
N ALA A 1135 -61.86 7.06 -44.31
CA ALA A 1135 -62.79 7.92 -43.57
C ALA A 1135 -62.35 8.16 -42.12
N LYS A 1136 -61.95 7.10 -41.42
CA LYS A 1136 -61.47 7.18 -40.01
C LYS A 1136 -60.09 7.83 -39.85
N ALA A 1137 -59.38 8.14 -40.93
CA ALA A 1137 -58.19 9.00 -40.87
C ALA A 1137 -58.57 10.48 -40.77
N ALA A 1138 -59.60 10.92 -41.50
CA ALA A 1138 -60.07 12.31 -41.48
C ALA A 1138 -60.67 12.71 -40.12
N GLU A 1139 -61.51 11.86 -39.52
CA GLU A 1139 -62.12 12.11 -38.20
C GLU A 1139 -61.06 12.28 -37.09
N LYS A 1140 -59.93 11.58 -37.22
CA LYS A 1140 -58.82 11.63 -36.26
C LYS A 1140 -58.00 12.93 -36.34
N ALA A 1141 -58.03 13.63 -37.48
CA ALA A 1141 -57.50 14.99 -37.60
C ALA A 1141 -58.41 16.02 -36.90
N ALA A 1142 -59.72 15.93 -37.10
CA ALA A 1142 -60.69 16.84 -36.47
C ALA A 1142 -60.62 16.79 -34.93
N LYS A 1143 -60.53 15.59 -34.34
CA LYS A 1143 -60.42 15.42 -32.88
C LYS A 1143 -59.06 15.82 -32.29
N ALA A 1144 -58.03 16.04 -33.13
CA ALA A 1144 -56.75 16.62 -32.68
C ALA A 1144 -56.82 18.15 -32.52
N ALA A 1145 -57.58 18.85 -33.37
CA ALA A 1145 -57.77 20.30 -33.28
C ALA A 1145 -58.54 20.70 -32.01
N SER A 1146 -59.66 20.04 -31.73
CA SER A 1146 -60.54 20.32 -30.58
C SER A 1146 -59.84 20.28 -29.22
N LYS A 1147 -58.82 19.42 -29.05
CA LYS A 1147 -58.12 19.26 -27.76
C LYS A 1147 -57.08 20.35 -27.46
N LYS A 1148 -56.80 21.25 -28.40
CA LYS A 1148 -55.93 22.43 -28.17
C LYS A 1148 -56.68 23.57 -27.47
N THR A 1149 -58.00 23.64 -27.61
CA THR A 1149 -58.85 24.75 -27.12
C THR A 1149 -59.34 24.62 -25.68
N ARG A 1150 -59.05 23.50 -24.99
CA ARG A 1150 -59.52 23.25 -23.60
C ARG A 1150 -58.40 23.16 -22.55
N LYS A 1151 -57.29 23.86 -22.80
CA LYS A 1151 -56.21 24.09 -21.81
C LYS A 1151 -55.77 25.56 -21.70
N GLN A 1152 -56.69 26.48 -22.02
CA GLN A 1152 -56.57 27.93 -21.81
C GLN A 1152 -57.71 28.51 -20.93
N GLN A 1153 -58.62 27.66 -20.42
CA GLN A 1153 -59.72 28.05 -19.52
C GLN A 1153 -59.98 26.99 -18.43
N LYS A 1154 -58.91 26.54 -17.76
CA LYS A 1154 -58.83 26.10 -16.35
C LYS A 1154 -57.42 25.57 -16.06
#